data_AF-A0AA88JEB6-F1
#
_entry.id   AF-A0AA88JEB6-F1
#
_cell.length_a   1.000
_cell.length_b   1.000
_cell.length_c   1.000
_cell.angle_alpha   90.00
_cell.angle_beta   90.00
_cell.angle_gamma   90.00
#
_symmetry.space_group_name_H-M   'P 1'
#
loop_
_entity.id
_entity.type
_entity.pdbx_description
1 polymer ?
#
loop_
_entity_poly.entity_id
_entity_poly.type
_entity_poly.pdbx_seq_one_letter_code
_entity_poly.pdbx_strand_id
1 'polypeptide(L)'
;MIQSRAMRSYCASTSYLLLSFLSYVVYLGSHSHGPNPTLADLEHATNSHYSFLGSYLGSDENAKDAIFYSYTRHINSFAAILDSVEAAEIAKHPNVVSVFLNKAMKLQTTRSWDFLKMERNGHLDSIWKKARYGEDTIIANIDTGVWPESKSFNDQGIGPIPSKWRGICQCGVKDGVRCNRKLIGARYYINGYLAYLKANKSTLSPLNNQNLFSIRDHNGHGTHTLSTAGGNFVDGANVFGYGNGTAKGGSPRARVAAYKVCWPPINGNECFDADNLAAFDAAIGDGVDVLSVSIVSSPLEFFDSSISIGAFHAAANGIVVVAAGGNDGPDPGTVTNVSPWIVTVGGSTIDREFTSYVALGNKKHLKGASLSSRALPSEKFYPLTSGADAKAAKASTSDAQQCKPGALDPKKVKGKILVCVWGKIARAKVGEQAALAGAVGMILANDIRRWNDVIADPHLLPASHINFTDGEFVFDYLNSTKTPMAYMTRVKTQVGVKPAPLVAFFSSRGPNVIEPAILKPDIIAPGVNIIASYSKATGAVDVMSDKRRVPFNVLAGTSMSCPHVAGVVGLIKTLHPTWSPAAIRSAIMTTARIRDGSRERMLDAATMQSATPFAYGAGHIQPNRATDPGLVYDLSIDDYFHFLCAHGYNETTIKLFSNKPHKCSKSFPLANFNYPSIAVPNLGSKPVVVTRKVKNVGKPGNYTAYVKAPSGVSVYVKPKCLKFNRIGEEKKFKIVFKPKGVEKRNDYVFGQLKWSDGKHFVRSPIVLKHQ
;
A
#
# COMPACT_ATOMS: atom_id res chain seq x y z
N MET A 1 -19.04 79.29 -32.60
CA MET A 1 -20.25 78.73 -33.25
C MET A 1 -20.43 77.32 -32.65
N ILE A 2 -21.32 77.12 -31.66
CA ILE A 2 -22.76 76.83 -31.80
C ILE A 2 -22.91 75.43 -32.44
N GLN A 3 -23.51 74.37 -31.90
CA GLN A 3 -24.65 74.13 -30.98
C GLN A 3 -24.61 72.62 -30.62
N SER A 4 -24.73 72.16 -29.37
CA SER A 4 -25.98 71.79 -28.65
C SER A 4 -27.05 71.07 -29.48
N ARG A 5 -27.32 69.79 -29.18
CA ARG A 5 -28.68 69.29 -28.87
C ARG A 5 -28.69 67.88 -28.26
N ALA A 6 -29.50 67.75 -27.21
CA ALA A 6 -29.73 66.58 -26.37
C ALA A 6 -30.84 65.66 -26.91
N MET A 7 -30.81 64.37 -26.56
CA MET A 7 -32.03 63.57 -26.34
C MET A 7 -31.81 62.27 -25.52
N ARG A 8 -32.26 62.34 -24.25
CA ARG A 8 -32.97 61.36 -23.41
C ARG A 8 -32.71 59.83 -23.50
N SER A 9 -32.35 59.31 -22.31
CA SER A 9 -32.94 58.17 -21.59
C SER A 9 -32.44 56.74 -21.88
N TYR A 10 -31.75 56.13 -20.92
CA TYR A 10 -32.29 55.05 -20.06
C TYR A 10 -31.28 54.70 -18.95
N CYS A 11 -31.78 54.52 -17.74
CA CYS A 11 -31.05 54.15 -16.53
C CYS A 11 -30.77 52.64 -16.52
N ALA A 12 -29.52 52.21 -16.31
CA ALA A 12 -29.21 50.85 -15.85
C ALA A 12 -27.80 50.79 -15.21
N SER A 13 -27.78 50.83 -13.88
CA SER A 13 -26.85 50.13 -12.98
C SER A 13 -25.39 49.91 -13.45
N THR A 14 -24.51 50.86 -13.12
CA THR A 14 -23.06 50.62 -13.10
C THR A 14 -22.70 49.71 -11.92
N SER A 15 -22.53 48.41 -12.21
CA SER A 15 -21.74 47.50 -11.39
C SER A 15 -20.27 47.92 -11.47
N TYR A 16 -19.68 48.35 -10.34
CA TYR A 16 -18.23 48.48 -10.24
C TYR A 16 -17.60 47.09 -10.44
N LEU A 17 -16.97 46.86 -11.59
CA LEU A 17 -16.05 45.72 -11.76
C LEU A 17 -14.79 46.03 -10.94
N LEU A 18 -14.62 45.35 -9.81
CA LEU A 18 -13.33 45.27 -9.14
C LEU A 18 -12.34 44.59 -10.10
N LEU A 19 -11.43 45.37 -10.69
CA LEU A 19 -10.29 44.85 -11.46
C LEU A 19 -9.41 44.03 -10.50
N SER A 20 -9.50 42.70 -10.60
CA SER A 20 -8.66 41.81 -9.83
C SER A 20 -7.33 41.60 -10.56
N PHE A 21 -6.28 42.30 -10.13
CA PHE A 21 -4.92 41.97 -10.52
C PHE A 21 -4.55 40.59 -9.96
N LEU A 22 -4.16 39.68 -10.85
CA LEU A 22 -3.74 38.33 -10.50
C LEU A 22 -2.38 38.03 -11.13
N SER A 23 -1.71 37.01 -10.62
CA SER A 23 -0.46 36.54 -11.22
C SER A 23 -0.76 35.66 -12.44
N TYR A 24 -0.18 35.98 -13.58
CA TYR A 24 -0.29 35.24 -14.83
C TYR A 24 1.09 34.83 -15.36
N VAL A 25 1.10 33.74 -16.12
CA VAL A 25 2.25 33.32 -16.93
C VAL A 25 1.90 33.55 -18.40
N VAL A 26 2.75 34.31 -19.10
CA VAL A 26 2.66 34.54 -20.54
C VAL A 26 3.73 33.66 -21.20
N TYR A 27 3.30 32.70 -22.00
CA TYR A 27 4.19 31.75 -22.69
C TYR A 27 4.27 32.09 -24.18
N LEU A 28 5.48 32.41 -24.64
CA LEU A 28 5.81 32.86 -26.01
C LEU A 28 6.51 31.76 -26.84
N GLY A 29 6.74 30.57 -26.26
CA GLY A 29 7.38 29.44 -26.94
C GLY A 29 8.85 29.25 -26.53
N SER A 30 9.72 28.99 -27.49
CA SER A 30 11.17 28.89 -27.29
C SER A 30 11.88 30.17 -27.73
N HIS A 31 13.03 30.46 -27.13
CA HIS A 31 13.89 31.55 -27.61
C HIS A 31 14.53 31.18 -28.95
N SER A 32 14.86 32.19 -29.75
CA SER A 32 15.58 32.03 -31.01
C SER A 32 17.07 31.75 -30.81
N HIS A 33 17.61 32.09 -29.63
CA HIS A 33 18.97 31.72 -29.28
C HIS A 33 19.06 30.21 -28.98
N GLY A 34 20.16 29.59 -29.44
CA GLY A 34 20.39 28.16 -29.32
C GLY A 34 20.56 27.65 -27.86
N PRO A 35 20.99 26.40 -27.66
CA PRO A 35 21.03 25.76 -26.34
C PRO A 35 21.99 26.41 -25.34
N ASN A 36 22.92 27.28 -25.80
CA ASN A 36 23.93 27.95 -24.97
C ASN A 36 23.89 29.48 -25.18
N PRO A 37 22.93 30.19 -24.57
CA PRO A 37 22.82 31.65 -24.72
C PRO A 37 23.97 32.39 -24.02
N THR A 38 24.48 33.44 -24.67
CA THR A 38 25.41 34.40 -24.08
C THR A 38 24.70 35.33 -23.09
N LEU A 39 25.44 36.10 -22.30
CA LEU A 39 24.83 37.11 -21.41
C LEU A 39 24.02 38.15 -22.19
N ALA A 40 24.51 38.56 -23.37
CA ALA A 40 23.80 39.47 -24.26
C ALA A 40 22.48 38.86 -24.76
N ASP A 41 22.44 37.56 -25.05
CA ASP A 41 21.20 36.87 -25.45
C ASP A 41 20.16 36.86 -24.32
N LEU A 42 20.61 36.63 -23.08
CA LEU A 42 19.73 36.65 -21.89
C LEU A 42 19.21 38.06 -21.57
N GLU A 43 20.05 39.07 -21.76
CA GLU A 43 19.68 40.48 -21.58
C GLU A 43 18.70 40.92 -22.68
N HIS A 44 18.96 40.54 -23.93
CA HIS A 44 18.05 40.78 -25.05
C HIS A 44 16.69 40.10 -24.83
N ALA A 45 16.66 38.83 -24.39
CA ALA A 45 15.44 38.13 -24.04
C ALA A 45 14.67 38.85 -22.93
N THR A 46 15.37 39.32 -21.89
CA THR A 46 14.77 40.08 -20.79
C THR A 46 14.15 41.38 -21.28
N ASN A 47 14.88 42.16 -22.07
CA ASN A 47 14.40 43.42 -22.63
C ASN A 47 13.22 43.18 -23.59
N SER A 48 13.24 42.10 -24.37
CA SER A 48 12.13 41.75 -25.25
C SER A 48 10.85 41.45 -24.47
N HIS A 49 10.93 40.85 -23.28
CA HIS A 49 9.76 40.65 -22.42
C HIS A 49 9.24 41.98 -21.86
N TYR A 50 10.14 42.90 -21.48
CA TYR A 50 9.73 44.22 -21.00
C TYR A 50 9.04 45.03 -22.08
N SER A 51 9.62 45.11 -23.28
CA SER A 51 9.00 45.85 -24.39
C SER A 51 7.71 45.18 -24.87
N PHE A 52 7.65 43.83 -24.86
CA PHE A 52 6.42 43.11 -25.20
C PHE A 52 5.30 43.41 -24.21
N LEU A 53 5.53 43.30 -22.90
CA LEU A 53 4.49 43.62 -21.93
C LEU A 53 4.22 45.13 -21.88
N GLY A 54 5.24 45.96 -22.09
CA GLY A 54 5.16 47.41 -22.14
C GLY A 54 4.22 47.92 -23.23
N SER A 55 4.11 47.21 -24.36
CA SER A 55 3.12 47.56 -25.40
C SER A 55 1.67 47.38 -24.96
N TYR A 56 1.41 46.65 -23.88
CA TYR A 56 0.08 46.49 -23.29
C TYR A 56 -0.12 47.37 -22.04
N LEU A 57 0.94 47.58 -21.24
CA LEU A 57 0.88 48.35 -20.00
C LEU A 57 1.24 49.84 -20.16
N GLY A 58 1.59 50.27 -21.37
CA GLY A 58 1.88 51.66 -21.71
C GLY A 58 3.31 52.13 -21.47
N SER A 59 4.15 51.36 -20.77
CA SER A 59 5.59 51.63 -20.65
C SER A 59 6.40 50.37 -20.25
N ASP A 60 7.68 50.36 -20.62
CA ASP A 60 8.62 49.31 -20.21
C ASP A 60 8.90 49.35 -18.69
N GLU A 61 8.72 50.51 -18.05
CA GLU A 61 8.85 50.68 -16.60
C GLU A 61 7.69 49.96 -15.88
N ASN A 62 6.45 50.14 -16.34
CA ASN A 62 5.30 49.40 -15.81
C ASN A 62 5.46 47.89 -16.04
N ALA A 63 6.04 47.49 -17.16
CA ALA A 63 6.34 46.09 -17.44
C ALA A 63 7.40 45.50 -16.49
N LYS A 64 8.44 46.28 -16.15
CA LYS A 64 9.46 45.89 -15.15
C LYS A 64 8.85 45.70 -13.77
N ASP A 65 7.94 46.59 -13.38
CA ASP A 65 7.26 46.52 -12.09
C ASP A 65 6.26 45.36 -12.02
N ALA A 66 5.60 45.04 -13.14
CA ALA A 66 4.65 43.94 -13.22
C ALA A 66 5.33 42.56 -13.31
N ILE A 67 6.47 42.45 -14.01
CA ILE A 67 7.19 41.18 -14.23
C ILE A 67 8.05 40.83 -13.02
N PHE A 68 7.68 39.76 -12.33
CA PHE A 68 8.45 39.23 -11.20
C PHE A 68 9.33 38.02 -11.57
N TYR A 69 9.13 37.42 -12.76
CA TYR A 69 10.08 36.47 -13.36
C TYR A 69 10.16 36.62 -14.87
N SER A 70 11.39 36.69 -15.39
CA SER A 70 11.71 36.63 -16.82
C SER A 70 12.50 35.35 -17.10
N TYR A 71 11.95 34.45 -17.92
CA TYR A 71 12.58 33.17 -18.25
C TYR A 71 13.36 33.33 -19.55
N THR A 72 14.70 33.29 -19.49
CA THR A 72 15.54 33.72 -20.63
C THR A 72 16.42 32.64 -21.24
N ARG A 73 16.44 31.42 -20.70
CA ARG A 73 17.43 30.40 -21.12
C ARG A 73 16.93 29.39 -22.13
N HIS A 74 15.78 28.78 -21.87
CA HIS A 74 15.25 27.69 -22.71
C HIS A 74 13.75 27.81 -22.97
N ILE A 75 13.08 28.71 -22.26
CA ILE A 75 11.65 28.93 -22.27
C ILE A 75 11.49 30.42 -22.54
N ASN A 76 10.81 30.82 -23.61
CA ASN A 76 10.47 32.21 -23.88
C ASN A 76 9.15 32.53 -23.18
N SER A 77 9.25 33.17 -22.00
CA SER A 77 8.12 33.40 -21.12
C SER A 77 8.48 34.40 -20.01
N PHE A 78 7.46 35.03 -19.45
CA PHE A 78 7.56 35.78 -18.20
C PHE A 78 6.32 35.56 -17.32
N ALA A 79 6.47 35.83 -16.03
CA ALA A 79 5.38 35.85 -15.07
C ALA A 79 5.18 37.28 -14.54
N ALA A 80 3.94 37.76 -14.63
CA ALA A 80 3.59 39.14 -14.29
C ALA A 80 2.29 39.23 -13.49
N ILE A 81 2.11 40.34 -12.77
CA ILE A 81 0.82 40.72 -12.19
C ILE A 81 0.04 41.51 -13.24
N LEU A 82 -1.11 40.98 -13.68
CA LEU A 82 -1.94 41.56 -14.73
C LEU A 82 -3.40 41.57 -14.28
N ASP A 83 -4.20 42.49 -14.81
CA ASP A 83 -5.65 42.35 -14.75
C ASP A 83 -6.15 41.32 -15.79
N SER A 84 -7.41 40.91 -15.64
CA SER A 84 -7.99 39.86 -16.47
C SER A 84 -8.27 40.29 -17.91
N VAL A 85 -8.41 41.59 -18.17
CA VAL A 85 -8.61 42.16 -19.51
C VAL A 85 -7.27 42.22 -20.24
N GLU A 86 -6.22 42.73 -19.58
CA GLU A 86 -4.84 42.72 -20.07
C GLU A 86 -4.41 41.31 -20.45
N ALA A 87 -4.63 40.34 -19.56
CA ALA A 87 -4.31 38.93 -19.82
C ALA A 87 -5.07 38.35 -21.02
N ALA A 88 -6.33 38.75 -21.22
CA ALA A 88 -7.15 38.29 -22.34
C ALA A 88 -6.73 38.91 -23.68
N GLU A 89 -6.32 40.19 -23.68
CA GLU A 89 -5.80 40.84 -24.88
C GLU A 89 -4.41 40.30 -25.26
N ILE A 90 -3.53 40.06 -24.29
CA ILE A 90 -2.23 39.42 -24.52
C ILE A 90 -2.43 38.01 -25.11
N ALA A 91 -3.42 37.25 -24.64
CA ALA A 91 -3.70 35.90 -25.15
C ALA A 91 -4.12 35.86 -26.64
N LYS A 92 -4.55 36.98 -27.23
CA LYS A 92 -4.91 37.06 -28.65
C LYS A 92 -3.71 37.31 -29.57
N HIS A 93 -2.56 37.65 -29.01
CA HIS A 93 -1.39 38.02 -29.80
C HIS A 93 -0.83 36.79 -30.56
N PRO A 94 -0.49 36.90 -31.86
CA PRO A 94 -0.07 35.77 -32.68
C PRO A 94 1.23 35.08 -32.19
N ASN A 95 2.08 35.82 -31.46
CA ASN A 95 3.32 35.28 -30.87
C ASN A 95 3.15 34.79 -29.42
N VAL A 96 1.93 34.82 -28.88
CA VAL A 96 1.61 34.27 -27.55
C VAL A 96 1.00 32.90 -27.73
N VAL A 97 1.68 31.88 -27.20
CA VAL A 97 1.22 30.49 -27.25
C VAL A 97 0.08 30.27 -26.25
N SER A 98 0.22 30.82 -25.04
CA SER A 98 -0.86 30.83 -24.05
C SER A 98 -0.60 31.85 -22.94
N VAL A 99 -1.69 32.36 -22.36
CA VAL A 99 -1.70 33.10 -21.11
C VAL A 99 -2.53 32.32 -20.11
N PHE A 100 -1.99 32.04 -18.93
CA PHE A 100 -2.72 31.30 -17.91
C PHE A 100 -2.40 31.81 -16.52
N LEU A 101 -3.39 31.70 -15.63
CA LEU A 101 -3.24 32.09 -14.24
C LEU A 101 -2.11 31.28 -13.56
N ASN A 102 -1.20 31.96 -12.88
CA ASN A 102 -0.26 31.33 -11.97
C ASN A 102 -1.03 30.67 -10.81
N LYS A 103 -0.91 29.36 -10.68
CA LYS A 103 -1.64 28.57 -9.69
C LYS A 103 -0.65 27.90 -8.75
N ALA A 104 -0.93 27.99 -7.45
CA ALA A 104 -0.22 27.19 -6.46
C ALA A 104 -0.42 25.69 -6.75
N MET A 105 0.70 24.97 -6.90
CA MET A 105 0.69 23.51 -7.05
C MET A 105 0.53 22.87 -5.67
N LYS A 106 -0.37 21.89 -5.55
CA LYS A 106 -0.63 21.20 -4.28
C LYS A 106 0.35 20.06 -4.09
N LEU A 107 0.96 19.96 -2.90
CA LEU A 107 1.58 18.74 -2.40
C LEU A 107 0.49 17.66 -2.29
N GLN A 108 0.74 16.48 -2.87
CA GLN A 108 -0.12 15.31 -2.69
C GLN A 108 0.78 14.12 -2.48
N THR A 109 0.51 13.23 -1.52
CA THR A 109 1.01 11.86 -1.67
C THR A 109 0.38 11.23 -2.92
N THR A 110 0.95 10.18 -3.51
CA THR A 110 0.27 9.58 -4.68
C THR A 110 -1.17 9.13 -4.35
N ARG A 111 -1.45 8.65 -3.11
CA ARG A 111 -2.77 8.68 -2.44
C ARG A 111 -2.81 8.05 -1.03
N SER A 112 -2.06 6.98 -0.78
CA SER A 112 -2.35 6.06 0.34
C SER A 112 -2.18 6.70 1.73
N TRP A 113 -1.16 7.52 1.93
CA TRP A 113 -0.95 8.25 3.19
C TRP A 113 -1.93 9.43 3.34
N ASP A 114 -2.29 10.06 2.20
CA ASP A 114 -3.54 10.80 1.94
C ASP A 114 -4.74 10.24 2.68
N PHE A 115 -5.10 9.05 2.22
CA PHE A 115 -6.24 8.27 2.68
C PHE A 115 -6.14 7.88 4.16
N LEU A 116 -4.91 7.69 4.67
CA LEU A 116 -4.63 7.46 6.08
C LEU A 116 -4.67 8.73 6.95
N LYS A 117 -4.97 9.90 6.35
CA LYS A 117 -5.04 11.21 7.00
C LYS A 117 -3.69 11.66 7.59
N MET A 118 -2.60 11.27 6.94
CA MET A 118 -1.26 11.75 7.28
C MET A 118 -1.00 13.15 6.73
N GLU A 119 -1.75 13.53 5.71
CA GLU A 119 -1.76 14.85 5.08
C GLU A 119 -3.23 15.20 4.76
N ARG A 120 -3.62 16.46 4.95
CA ARG A 120 -4.97 16.92 4.61
C ARG A 120 -4.90 18.27 3.93
N ASN A 121 -5.22 18.33 2.64
CA ASN A 121 -5.20 19.56 1.85
C ASN A 121 -3.84 20.31 1.93
N GLY A 122 -2.72 19.57 1.95
CA GLY A 122 -1.37 20.14 2.12
C GLY A 122 -1.01 20.52 3.57
N HIS A 123 -1.93 20.38 4.53
CA HIS A 123 -1.63 20.52 5.94
C HIS A 123 -1.09 19.20 6.51
N LEU A 124 0.15 19.26 7.01
CA LEU A 124 0.90 18.13 7.57
C LEU A 124 0.83 18.08 9.11
N ASP A 125 -0.27 18.52 9.73
CA ASP A 125 -0.45 18.39 11.19
C ASP A 125 -0.90 16.97 11.57
N SER A 126 0.04 16.04 11.43
CA SER A 126 -0.14 14.63 11.69
C SER A 126 1.03 14.07 12.51
N ILE A 127 0.99 12.78 12.81
CA ILE A 127 2.10 12.05 13.42
C ILE A 127 3.43 12.27 12.66
N TRP A 128 3.41 12.56 11.35
CA TRP A 128 4.64 12.88 10.61
C TRP A 128 5.40 14.05 11.23
N LYS A 129 4.77 15.21 11.46
CA LYS A 129 5.47 16.34 12.10
C LYS A 129 5.87 16.00 13.54
N LYS A 130 4.96 15.40 14.31
CA LYS A 130 5.19 15.08 15.73
C LYS A 130 6.37 14.13 15.92
N ALA A 131 6.50 13.14 15.06
CA ALA A 131 7.54 12.12 15.06
C ALA A 131 8.76 12.49 14.19
N ARG A 132 8.90 13.77 13.78
CA ARG A 132 9.99 14.22 12.88
C ARG A 132 10.16 13.33 11.64
N TYR A 133 9.05 12.87 11.08
CA TYR A 133 8.96 11.99 9.92
C TYR A 133 9.71 10.65 10.08
N GLY A 134 9.93 10.19 11.31
CA GLY A 134 10.60 8.93 11.61
C GLY A 134 12.12 9.04 11.76
N GLU A 135 12.65 10.26 11.89
CA GLU A 135 14.08 10.54 11.97
C GLU A 135 14.80 9.63 12.98
N ASP A 136 15.95 9.09 12.55
CA ASP A 136 16.84 8.18 13.28
C ASP A 136 16.27 6.83 13.71
N THR A 137 15.01 6.54 13.37
CA THR A 137 14.47 5.18 13.43
C THR A 137 14.97 4.37 12.24
N ILE A 138 15.36 3.12 12.46
CA ILE A 138 15.92 2.23 11.44
C ILE A 138 14.86 1.18 11.08
N ILE A 139 14.33 1.28 9.86
CA ILE A 139 13.37 0.32 9.31
C ILE A 139 14.08 -0.56 8.30
N ALA A 140 14.01 -1.87 8.47
CA ALA A 140 14.57 -2.80 7.50
C ALA A 140 13.52 -3.69 6.87
N ASN A 141 13.76 -4.12 5.63
CA ASN A 141 12.98 -5.20 5.01
C ASN A 141 13.82 -6.47 4.83
N ILE A 142 13.15 -7.60 4.91
CA ILE A 142 13.66 -8.91 4.50
C ILE A 142 12.88 -9.28 3.23
N ASP A 143 13.52 -9.24 2.06
CA ASP A 143 12.82 -9.18 0.76
C ASP A 143 13.73 -9.58 -0.44
N THR A 144 13.40 -9.13 -1.67
CA THR A 144 14.13 -9.39 -2.93
C THR A 144 15.33 -8.45 -3.17
N GLY A 145 15.65 -7.57 -2.21
CA GLY A 145 16.76 -6.62 -2.27
C GLY A 145 16.30 -5.17 -2.41
N VAL A 146 17.20 -4.31 -2.90
CA VAL A 146 16.92 -2.87 -3.10
C VAL A 146 17.48 -2.33 -4.42
N TRP A 147 16.77 -1.38 -5.03
CA TRP A 147 17.27 -0.55 -6.11
C TRP A 147 17.76 0.80 -5.57
N PRO A 148 19.06 0.95 -5.24
CA PRO A 148 19.56 2.08 -4.44
C PRO A 148 19.49 3.42 -5.18
N GLU A 149 19.53 3.43 -6.51
CA GLU A 149 19.44 4.65 -7.33
C GLU A 149 18.01 5.21 -7.38
N SER A 150 17.05 4.57 -6.72
CA SER A 150 15.71 5.13 -6.59
C SER A 150 15.76 6.45 -5.84
N LYS A 151 15.06 7.46 -6.36
CA LYS A 151 14.95 8.77 -5.68
C LYS A 151 14.38 8.65 -4.26
N SER A 152 13.60 7.61 -3.96
CA SER A 152 13.06 7.37 -2.61
C SER A 152 14.15 7.01 -1.59
N PHE A 153 15.36 6.66 -2.04
CA PHE A 153 16.51 6.38 -1.18
C PHE A 153 17.60 7.45 -1.28
N ASN A 154 17.26 8.63 -1.81
CA ASN A 154 18.14 9.79 -1.71
C ASN A 154 18.31 10.20 -0.23
N ASP A 155 19.47 10.75 0.09
CA ASP A 155 19.81 11.16 1.45
C ASP A 155 19.92 12.68 1.60
N GLN A 156 19.30 13.42 0.68
CA GLN A 156 19.21 14.87 0.75
C GLN A 156 18.38 15.27 1.97
N GLY A 157 18.94 16.14 2.81
CA GLY A 157 18.30 16.60 4.04
C GLY A 157 18.24 15.55 5.17
N ILE A 158 18.98 14.44 5.04
CA ILE A 158 19.09 13.39 6.07
C ILE A 158 20.39 13.59 6.86
N GLY A 159 20.30 13.59 8.19
CA GLY A 159 21.44 13.80 9.10
C GLY A 159 22.48 12.64 9.11
N PRO A 160 23.49 12.68 9.99
CA PRO A 160 24.48 11.60 10.12
C PRO A 160 23.82 10.27 10.53
N ILE A 161 24.44 9.14 10.17
CA ILE A 161 23.91 7.81 10.51
C ILE A 161 23.89 7.64 12.05
N PRO A 162 22.80 7.11 12.66
CA PRO A 162 22.74 6.91 14.10
C PRO A 162 23.88 6.02 14.62
N SER A 163 24.52 6.42 15.71
CA SER A 163 25.69 5.70 16.29
C SER A 163 25.38 4.28 16.77
N LYS A 164 24.11 3.95 16.99
CA LYS A 164 23.65 2.60 17.33
C LYS A 164 23.73 1.61 16.16
N TRP A 165 23.81 2.11 14.93
CA TRP A 165 23.83 1.27 13.72
C TRP A 165 25.16 0.51 13.62
N ARG A 166 25.08 -0.81 13.47
CA ARG A 166 26.24 -1.69 13.35
C ARG A 166 26.31 -2.45 12.03
N GLY A 167 25.26 -2.34 11.22
CA GLY A 167 25.20 -3.05 9.95
C GLY A 167 26.13 -2.47 8.88
N ILE A 168 26.33 -3.27 7.85
CA ILE A 168 27.26 -2.98 6.77
C ILE A 168 26.55 -2.70 5.45
N CYS A 169 27.26 -2.03 4.55
CA CYS A 169 26.94 -2.09 3.13
C CYS A 169 27.82 -3.15 2.48
N GLN A 170 27.25 -4.30 2.15
CA GLN A 170 28.00 -5.40 1.57
C GLN A 170 28.43 -5.05 0.14
N CYS A 171 29.73 -4.77 -0.02
CA CYS A 171 30.37 -4.50 -1.32
C CYS A 171 31.03 -5.78 -1.84
N GLY A 172 30.69 -6.25 -3.04
CA GLY A 172 31.28 -7.49 -3.57
C GLY A 172 31.18 -7.71 -5.09
N VAL A 173 30.49 -6.84 -5.85
CA VAL A 173 30.36 -6.95 -7.31
C VAL A 173 30.41 -5.56 -7.97
N LYS A 174 30.80 -5.52 -9.25
CA LYS A 174 30.99 -4.29 -10.05
C LYS A 174 29.74 -3.40 -10.13
N ASP A 175 28.55 -4.00 -10.00
CA ASP A 175 27.22 -3.34 -9.97
C ASP A 175 26.62 -3.18 -8.55
N GLY A 176 27.49 -3.19 -7.52
CA GLY A 176 27.12 -3.21 -6.11
C GLY A 176 26.24 -2.06 -5.63
N VAL A 177 25.53 -2.30 -4.52
CA VAL A 177 24.70 -1.29 -3.86
C VAL A 177 25.59 -0.34 -3.08
N ARG A 178 25.49 0.97 -3.37
CA ARG A 178 26.14 2.02 -2.57
C ARG A 178 25.16 2.53 -1.52
N CYS A 179 25.49 2.32 -0.26
CA CYS A 179 24.75 2.90 0.86
C CYS A 179 25.08 4.39 1.01
N ASN A 180 24.15 5.12 1.62
CA ASN A 180 24.24 6.54 1.90
C ASN A 180 23.60 6.82 3.27
N ARG A 181 23.30 8.08 3.61
CA ARG A 181 22.68 8.38 4.92
C ARG A 181 21.22 7.94 5.02
N LYS A 182 20.57 7.60 3.91
CA LYS A 182 19.19 7.11 3.85
C LYS A 182 19.13 5.59 3.84
N LEU A 183 19.70 4.95 2.82
CA LEU A 183 19.93 3.51 2.76
C LEU A 183 21.26 3.21 3.45
N ILE A 184 21.21 2.91 4.75
CA ILE A 184 22.41 2.79 5.60
C ILE A 184 22.99 1.37 5.63
N GLY A 185 22.21 0.38 5.20
CA GLY A 185 22.58 -1.02 5.22
C GLY A 185 22.02 -1.79 4.04
N ALA A 186 22.82 -2.70 3.49
CA ALA A 186 22.41 -3.54 2.37
C ALA A 186 23.20 -4.84 2.41
N ARG A 187 22.51 -5.97 2.63
CA ARG A 187 23.09 -7.31 2.73
C ARG A 187 22.26 -8.32 1.94
N TYR A 188 22.86 -9.43 1.53
CA TYR A 188 22.13 -10.56 0.96
C TYR A 188 22.55 -11.88 1.60
N TYR A 189 21.65 -12.86 1.60
CA TYR A 189 21.86 -14.22 2.05
C TYR A 189 21.35 -15.16 0.97
N ILE A 190 22.20 -16.10 0.56
CA ILE A 190 21.96 -16.97 -0.59
C ILE A 190 22.40 -18.42 -0.36
N ASN A 191 22.97 -18.72 0.80
CA ASN A 191 23.56 -20.03 1.02
C ASN A 191 22.50 -21.13 1.03
N GLY A 192 21.29 -20.84 1.52
CA GLY A 192 20.14 -21.74 1.43
C GLY A 192 19.74 -22.01 -0.02
N TYR A 193 19.60 -20.96 -0.82
CA TYR A 193 19.32 -21.05 -2.25
C TYR A 193 20.36 -21.88 -3.03
N LEU A 194 21.65 -21.62 -2.80
CA LEU A 194 22.76 -22.35 -3.45
C LEU A 194 22.80 -23.82 -3.03
N ALA A 195 22.53 -24.13 -1.76
CA ALA A 195 22.46 -25.50 -1.28
C ALA A 195 21.31 -26.28 -1.96
N TYR A 196 20.14 -25.67 -2.09
CA TYR A 196 19.00 -26.27 -2.79
C TYR A 196 19.30 -26.54 -4.26
N LEU A 197 19.95 -25.61 -4.96
CA LEU A 197 20.37 -25.79 -6.35
C LEU A 197 21.32 -26.98 -6.53
N LYS A 198 22.34 -27.08 -5.67
CA LYS A 198 23.30 -28.18 -5.68
C LYS A 198 22.63 -29.53 -5.42
N ALA A 199 21.75 -29.60 -4.42
CA ALA A 199 21.05 -30.83 -4.04
C ALA A 199 20.13 -31.36 -5.16
N ASN A 200 19.46 -30.46 -5.89
CA ASN A 200 18.52 -30.85 -6.94
C ASN A 200 19.15 -31.04 -8.33
N LYS A 201 20.50 -31.07 -8.42
CA LYS A 201 21.25 -31.16 -9.69
C LYS A 201 20.73 -30.19 -10.75
N SER A 202 20.29 -29.01 -10.31
CA SER A 202 19.64 -28.07 -11.20
C SER A 202 20.67 -27.52 -12.18
N THR A 203 20.43 -27.72 -13.49
CA THR A 203 21.22 -27.12 -14.57
C THR A 203 20.88 -25.65 -14.79
N LEU A 204 20.09 -25.04 -13.90
CA LEU A 204 19.60 -23.68 -14.04
C LEU A 204 20.76 -22.68 -14.13
N SER A 205 20.60 -21.79 -15.12
CA SER A 205 21.52 -20.71 -15.51
C SER A 205 21.92 -19.68 -14.43
N PRO A 206 21.22 -19.47 -13.27
CA PRO A 206 21.63 -18.44 -12.32
C PRO A 206 23.05 -18.60 -11.77
N LEU A 207 23.54 -19.84 -11.61
CA LEU A 207 24.92 -20.12 -11.20
C LEU A 207 25.98 -19.58 -12.17
N ASN A 208 25.63 -19.47 -13.46
CA ASN A 208 26.52 -18.99 -14.51
C ASN A 208 26.43 -17.47 -14.71
N ASN A 209 25.49 -16.79 -14.05
CA ASN A 209 25.33 -15.34 -14.13
C ASN A 209 25.72 -14.68 -12.81
N GLN A 210 27.03 -14.45 -12.62
CA GLN A 210 27.60 -13.82 -11.42
C GLN A 210 26.95 -12.47 -11.07
N ASN A 211 26.36 -11.76 -12.05
CA ASN A 211 25.69 -10.48 -11.83
C ASN A 211 24.36 -10.62 -11.06
N LEU A 212 23.77 -11.82 -10.99
CA LEU A 212 22.58 -12.08 -10.17
C LEU A 212 22.90 -12.09 -8.68
N PHE A 213 24.12 -12.42 -8.29
CA PHE A 213 24.56 -12.54 -6.89
C PHE A 213 24.95 -11.18 -6.31
N SER A 214 23.96 -10.28 -6.26
CA SER A 214 24.10 -8.95 -5.69
C SER A 214 22.91 -8.59 -4.80
N ILE A 215 23.07 -7.57 -3.95
CA ILE A 215 21.99 -7.01 -3.13
C ILE A 215 20.92 -6.32 -4.01
N ARG A 216 21.22 -6.06 -5.28
CA ARG A 216 20.35 -5.36 -6.20
C ARG A 216 19.04 -6.12 -6.38
N ASP A 217 17.96 -5.35 -6.36
CA ASP A 217 16.63 -5.87 -6.59
C ASP A 217 16.39 -6.09 -8.09
N HIS A 218 16.31 -7.34 -8.52
CA HIS A 218 15.99 -7.71 -9.90
C HIS A 218 14.51 -8.07 -10.08
N ASN A 219 13.74 -8.10 -9.00
CA ASN A 219 12.31 -8.38 -9.01
C ASN A 219 11.47 -7.09 -8.90
N GLY A 220 11.93 -6.14 -8.09
CA GLY A 220 11.27 -4.87 -7.81
C GLY A 220 10.40 -4.88 -6.54
N HIS A 221 10.02 -6.06 -6.02
CA HIS A 221 9.20 -6.18 -4.81
C HIS A 221 9.86 -5.54 -3.58
N GLY A 222 11.12 -5.86 -3.28
CA GLY A 222 11.83 -5.29 -2.13
C GLY A 222 12.04 -3.79 -2.19
N THR A 223 12.28 -3.23 -3.38
CA THR A 223 12.32 -1.78 -3.60
C THR A 223 10.96 -1.14 -3.30
N HIS A 224 9.88 -1.79 -3.72
CA HIS A 224 8.51 -1.31 -3.53
C HIS A 224 8.10 -1.33 -2.06
N THR A 225 8.39 -2.43 -1.35
CA THR A 225 8.07 -2.57 0.08
C THR A 225 8.90 -1.61 0.94
N LEU A 226 10.22 -1.53 0.73
CA LEU A 226 11.09 -0.64 1.51
C LEU A 226 10.76 0.83 1.31
N SER A 227 10.48 1.25 0.07
CA SER A 227 10.08 2.64 -0.21
C SER A 227 8.68 2.98 0.31
N THR A 228 7.77 2.00 0.41
CA THR A 228 6.48 2.17 1.09
C THR A 228 6.67 2.40 2.59
N ALA A 229 7.58 1.66 3.23
CA ALA A 229 7.82 1.80 4.67
C ALA A 229 8.57 3.10 5.01
N GLY A 230 9.67 3.35 4.33
CA GLY A 230 10.62 4.40 4.66
C GLY A 230 11.17 5.17 3.47
N GLY A 231 10.49 5.22 2.31
CA GLY A 231 10.93 6.04 1.18
C GLY A 231 10.86 7.55 1.47
N ASN A 232 11.86 8.30 1.00
CA ASN A 232 11.87 9.76 1.06
C ASN A 232 10.79 10.35 0.12
N PHE A 233 10.54 11.66 0.23
CA PHE A 233 9.65 12.38 -0.65
C PHE A 233 10.20 12.41 -2.08
N VAL A 234 9.39 12.01 -3.06
CA VAL A 234 9.73 12.08 -4.49
C VAL A 234 8.57 12.62 -5.30
N ASP A 235 8.73 13.84 -5.82
CA ASP A 235 7.71 14.50 -6.63
C ASP A 235 7.57 13.90 -8.03
N GLY A 236 6.37 14.05 -8.61
CA GLY A 236 6.04 13.58 -9.96
C GLY A 236 6.02 12.06 -10.10
N ALA A 237 5.91 11.32 -8.99
CA ALA A 237 5.78 9.87 -8.99
C ALA A 237 4.46 9.46 -9.64
N ASN A 238 4.55 8.63 -10.67
CA ASN A 238 3.43 8.14 -11.45
C ASN A 238 3.81 6.82 -12.14
N VAL A 239 2.80 6.11 -12.64
CA VAL A 239 3.01 4.94 -13.50
C VAL A 239 2.35 5.23 -14.83
N PHE A 240 3.15 5.44 -15.89
CA PHE A 240 2.68 5.84 -17.22
C PHE A 240 1.78 7.11 -17.25
N GLY A 241 2.02 8.04 -16.34
CA GLY A 241 1.21 9.25 -16.14
C GLY A 241 0.02 9.07 -15.18
N TYR A 242 -0.28 7.84 -14.77
CA TYR A 242 -1.39 7.55 -13.85
C TYR A 242 -0.97 7.67 -12.38
N GLY A 243 -1.89 8.12 -11.54
CA GLY A 243 -1.68 8.24 -10.09
C GLY A 243 -0.61 9.26 -9.70
N ASN A 244 -0.45 10.31 -10.50
CA ASN A 244 0.55 11.36 -10.31
C ASN A 244 0.44 12.02 -8.92
N GLY A 245 1.60 12.20 -8.27
CA GLY A 245 1.73 12.87 -6.99
C GLY A 245 3.15 12.72 -6.45
N THR A 246 3.34 12.98 -5.16
CA THR A 246 4.60 12.78 -4.44
C THR A 246 4.60 11.39 -3.81
N ALA A 247 5.49 10.49 -4.21
CA ALA A 247 5.72 9.25 -3.47
C ALA A 247 6.41 9.57 -2.15
N LYS A 248 6.03 8.87 -1.08
CA LYS A 248 6.65 8.99 0.25
C LYS A 248 6.31 7.75 1.08
N GLY A 249 7.21 7.34 1.95
CA GLY A 249 6.99 6.23 2.87
C GLY A 249 6.19 6.62 4.10
N GLY A 250 5.91 5.65 4.96
CA GLY A 250 5.26 5.90 6.25
C GLY A 250 6.14 6.68 7.21
N SER A 251 7.45 6.42 7.17
CA SER A 251 8.48 7.20 7.88
C SER A 251 9.50 7.80 6.88
N PRO A 252 9.18 8.94 6.22
CA PRO A 252 10.01 9.47 5.15
C PRO A 252 11.45 9.82 5.53
N ARG A 253 11.72 10.12 6.80
CA ARG A 253 13.07 10.44 7.33
C ARG A 253 13.71 9.32 8.15
N ALA A 254 13.06 8.16 8.26
CA ALA A 254 13.71 6.97 8.83
C ALA A 254 14.91 6.54 8.00
N ARG A 255 15.87 5.87 8.63
CA ARG A 255 16.92 5.14 7.94
C ARG A 255 16.34 3.83 7.42
N VAL A 256 16.82 3.37 6.27
CA VAL A 256 16.40 2.11 5.69
C VAL A 256 17.57 1.15 5.53
N ALA A 257 17.32 -0.13 5.75
CA ALA A 257 18.26 -1.21 5.47
C ALA A 257 17.57 -2.35 4.70
N ALA A 258 18.29 -2.99 3.78
CA ALA A 258 17.75 -4.06 2.96
C ALA A 258 18.48 -5.38 3.21
N TYR A 259 17.74 -6.44 3.55
CA TYR A 259 18.26 -7.79 3.68
C TYR A 259 17.61 -8.67 2.61
N LYS A 260 18.38 -8.98 1.56
CA LYS A 260 17.90 -9.80 0.44
C LYS A 260 18.00 -11.28 0.79
N VAL A 261 16.87 -11.98 0.73
CA VAL A 261 16.77 -13.44 0.98
C VAL A 261 15.98 -14.16 -0.11
N CYS A 262 15.27 -13.40 -0.94
CA CYS A 262 14.48 -13.91 -2.04
C CYS A 262 15.24 -13.79 -3.36
N TRP A 263 15.21 -14.87 -4.13
CA TRP A 263 15.96 -15.12 -5.35
C TRP A 263 15.02 -15.63 -6.45
N PRO A 264 15.44 -15.65 -7.73
CA PRO A 264 14.59 -16.12 -8.81
C PRO A 264 14.00 -17.51 -8.51
N PRO A 265 12.67 -17.69 -8.68
CA PRO A 265 11.98 -18.87 -8.20
C PRO A 265 12.48 -20.15 -8.87
N ILE A 266 12.64 -21.23 -8.09
CA ILE A 266 12.92 -22.58 -8.55
C ILE A 266 11.84 -23.51 -8.02
N ASN A 267 11.09 -24.15 -8.92
CA ASN A 267 9.97 -25.04 -8.55
C ASN A 267 8.98 -24.36 -7.58
N GLY A 268 8.74 -23.05 -7.74
CA GLY A 268 7.85 -22.25 -6.89
C GLY A 268 8.49 -21.71 -5.60
N ASN A 269 9.75 -22.03 -5.30
CA ASN A 269 10.45 -21.53 -4.12
C ASN A 269 11.36 -20.35 -4.48
N GLU A 270 11.17 -19.22 -3.80
CA GLU A 270 11.92 -17.98 -4.04
C GLU A 270 12.70 -17.49 -2.81
N CYS A 271 12.21 -17.75 -1.59
CA CYS A 271 12.86 -17.32 -0.34
C CYS A 271 13.09 -18.54 0.57
N PHE A 272 14.34 -18.81 0.95
CA PHE A 272 14.70 -20.01 1.72
C PHE A 272 14.81 -19.72 3.23
N ASP A 273 14.35 -20.67 4.05
CA ASP A 273 14.31 -20.53 5.51
C ASP A 273 15.68 -20.24 6.15
N ALA A 274 16.74 -20.88 5.67
CA ALA A 274 18.10 -20.66 6.15
C ALA A 274 18.57 -19.21 5.89
N ASP A 275 18.25 -18.67 4.72
CA ASP A 275 18.59 -17.30 4.34
C ASP A 275 17.73 -16.28 5.12
N ASN A 276 16.46 -16.61 5.38
CA ASN A 276 15.57 -15.82 6.25
C ASN A 276 16.14 -15.70 7.67
N LEU A 277 16.52 -16.81 8.31
CA LEU A 277 17.07 -16.81 9.66
C LEU A 277 18.38 -16.01 9.75
N ALA A 278 19.27 -16.17 8.77
CA ALA A 278 20.51 -15.39 8.71
C ALA A 278 20.23 -13.88 8.60
N ALA A 279 19.20 -13.47 7.85
CA ALA A 279 18.79 -12.08 7.77
C ALA A 279 18.21 -11.54 9.08
N PHE A 280 17.39 -12.32 9.80
CA PHE A 280 16.88 -11.92 11.11
C PHE A 280 18.01 -11.74 12.12
N ASP A 281 18.91 -12.71 12.23
CA ASP A 281 20.05 -12.67 13.16
C ASP A 281 20.92 -11.42 12.92
N ALA A 282 21.27 -11.19 11.67
CA ALA A 282 21.99 -9.98 11.27
C ALA A 282 21.23 -8.70 11.58
N ALA A 283 19.93 -8.62 11.26
CA ALA A 283 19.15 -7.42 11.50
C ALA A 283 19.04 -7.07 12.99
N ILE A 284 18.98 -8.09 13.86
CA ILE A 284 19.02 -7.92 15.31
C ILE A 284 20.37 -7.35 15.73
N GLY A 285 21.48 -7.97 15.30
CA GLY A 285 22.84 -7.52 15.61
C GLY A 285 23.18 -6.12 15.06
N ASP A 286 22.62 -5.77 13.91
CA ASP A 286 22.85 -4.51 13.21
C ASP A 286 22.12 -3.32 13.89
N GLY A 287 21.18 -3.59 14.80
CA GLY A 287 20.48 -2.58 15.60
C GLY A 287 19.24 -1.99 14.93
N VAL A 288 18.51 -2.79 14.13
CA VAL A 288 17.24 -2.40 13.49
C VAL A 288 16.14 -2.14 14.54
N ASP A 289 15.27 -1.15 14.33
CA ASP A 289 14.14 -0.87 15.23
C ASP A 289 12.84 -1.57 14.79
N VAL A 290 12.67 -1.73 13.47
CA VAL A 290 11.46 -2.26 12.83
C VAL A 290 11.83 -3.18 11.67
N LEU A 291 11.31 -4.39 11.66
CA LEU A 291 11.42 -5.32 10.55
C LEU A 291 10.09 -5.42 9.78
N SER A 292 10.14 -5.16 8.48
CA SER A 292 9.04 -5.31 7.53
C SER A 292 9.26 -6.56 6.69
N VAL A 293 8.51 -7.62 6.96
CA VAL A 293 8.68 -8.94 6.33
C VAL A 293 7.50 -9.22 5.41
N SER A 294 7.68 -8.95 4.12
CA SER A 294 6.63 -9.15 3.11
C SER A 294 6.76 -10.51 2.42
N ILE A 295 7.11 -11.52 3.22
CA ILE A 295 7.31 -12.91 2.81
C ILE A 295 6.28 -13.74 3.57
N VAL A 296 5.72 -14.73 2.89
CA VAL A 296 4.67 -15.60 3.40
C VAL A 296 5.05 -17.05 3.13
N SER A 297 4.70 -17.93 4.06
CA SER A 297 4.79 -19.38 3.90
C SER A 297 3.46 -20.00 4.32
N SER A 298 3.25 -21.29 4.10
CA SER A 298 2.16 -22.00 4.79
C SER A 298 2.28 -21.82 6.31
N PRO A 299 1.15 -21.76 7.05
CA PRO A 299 1.20 -21.69 8.50
C PRO A 299 1.78 -23.00 9.05
N LEU A 300 2.85 -22.88 9.82
CA LEU A 300 3.54 -23.97 10.50
C LEU A 300 3.54 -23.70 12.01
N GLU A 301 3.85 -24.74 12.79
CA GLU A 301 4.14 -24.59 14.21
C GLU A 301 5.24 -23.55 14.46
N PHE A 302 5.19 -22.88 15.63
CA PHE A 302 5.98 -21.67 15.84
C PHE A 302 7.49 -21.86 15.72
N PHE A 303 8.02 -23.04 16.06
CA PHE A 303 9.45 -23.35 15.96
C PHE A 303 9.82 -24.19 14.72
N ASP A 304 8.88 -24.42 13.82
CA ASP A 304 9.13 -24.96 12.48
C ASP A 304 9.12 -23.86 11.40
N SER A 305 8.85 -22.62 11.79
CA SER A 305 8.81 -21.46 10.89
C SER A 305 10.00 -20.52 11.12
N SER A 306 10.83 -20.32 10.08
CA SER A 306 11.97 -19.39 10.10
C SER A 306 11.56 -17.96 10.48
N ILE A 307 10.45 -17.47 9.92
CA ILE A 307 9.91 -16.14 10.18
C ILE A 307 9.46 -16.03 11.64
N SER A 308 8.78 -17.05 12.16
CA SER A 308 8.33 -17.08 13.55
C SER A 308 9.49 -17.06 14.54
N ILE A 309 10.51 -17.90 14.33
CA ILE A 309 11.72 -17.97 15.17
C ILE A 309 12.48 -16.64 15.12
N GLY A 310 12.80 -16.15 13.93
CA GLY A 310 13.50 -14.88 13.76
C GLY A 310 12.74 -13.71 14.39
N ALA A 311 11.41 -13.69 14.23
CA ALA A 311 10.58 -12.67 14.84
C ALA A 311 10.50 -12.76 16.37
N PHE A 312 10.58 -13.95 16.95
CA PHE A 312 10.62 -14.12 18.40
C PHE A 312 11.87 -13.47 18.98
N HIS A 313 13.04 -13.77 18.41
CA HIS A 313 14.30 -13.18 18.83
C HIS A 313 14.36 -11.67 18.58
N ALA A 314 13.79 -11.19 17.48
CA ALA A 314 13.67 -9.75 17.22
C ALA A 314 12.79 -9.06 18.28
N ALA A 315 11.63 -9.62 18.59
CA ALA A 315 10.73 -9.08 19.61
C ALA A 315 11.37 -9.10 21.00
N ALA A 316 12.12 -10.14 21.35
CA ALA A 316 12.89 -10.24 22.60
C ALA A 316 13.96 -9.14 22.72
N ASN A 317 14.50 -8.68 21.60
CA ASN A 317 15.45 -7.55 21.52
C ASN A 317 14.77 -6.19 21.29
N GLY A 318 13.45 -6.09 21.51
CA GLY A 318 12.72 -4.82 21.43
C GLY A 318 12.41 -4.33 20.00
N ILE A 319 12.67 -5.16 18.99
CA ILE A 319 12.43 -4.89 17.57
C ILE A 319 11.00 -5.30 17.22
N VAL A 320 10.25 -4.41 16.56
CA VAL A 320 8.88 -4.73 16.12
C VAL A 320 8.95 -5.44 14.78
N VAL A 321 8.38 -6.64 14.70
CA VAL A 321 8.24 -7.37 13.42
C VAL A 321 6.82 -7.21 12.89
N VAL A 322 6.73 -6.67 11.68
CA VAL A 322 5.49 -6.54 10.92
C VAL A 322 5.59 -7.49 9.73
N ALA A 323 4.58 -8.34 9.55
CA ALA A 323 4.58 -9.32 8.48
C ALA A 323 3.27 -9.34 7.69
N ALA A 324 3.36 -9.67 6.40
CA ALA A 324 2.20 -9.84 5.53
C ALA A 324 1.35 -11.05 5.96
N GLY A 325 0.02 -10.93 5.89
CA GLY A 325 -0.91 -11.98 6.31
C GLY A 325 -1.17 -13.08 5.27
N GLY A 326 -0.73 -12.92 4.02
CA GLY A 326 -0.99 -13.85 2.92
C GLY A 326 -1.99 -13.31 1.89
N ASN A 327 -1.94 -13.85 0.67
CA ASN A 327 -2.79 -13.46 -0.46
C ASN A 327 -3.65 -14.63 -0.97
N ASP A 328 -3.88 -15.63 -0.13
CA ASP A 328 -4.61 -16.87 -0.46
C ASP A 328 -6.06 -16.85 0.04
N GLY A 329 -6.57 -15.66 0.38
CA GLY A 329 -7.99 -15.47 0.69
C GLY A 329 -8.89 -15.68 -0.53
N PRO A 330 -10.22 -15.69 -0.34
CA PRO A 330 -10.93 -15.27 0.86
C PRO A 330 -11.34 -16.42 1.79
N ASP A 331 -10.89 -17.64 1.51
CA ASP A 331 -11.29 -18.82 2.29
C ASP A 331 -10.83 -18.69 3.77
N PRO A 332 -11.63 -19.15 4.75
CA PRO A 332 -11.25 -19.12 6.17
C PRO A 332 -9.97 -19.92 6.45
N GLY A 333 -9.16 -19.45 7.41
CA GLY A 333 -7.96 -20.17 7.86
C GLY A 333 -6.76 -20.10 6.92
N THR A 334 -6.77 -19.15 5.98
CA THR A 334 -5.70 -18.93 4.99
C THR A 334 -4.61 -17.96 5.48
N VAL A 335 -4.80 -17.34 6.65
CA VAL A 335 -3.83 -16.39 7.21
C VAL A 335 -2.56 -17.07 7.68
N THR A 336 -1.41 -16.47 7.36
CA THR A 336 -0.08 -16.92 7.79
C THR A 336 0.62 -15.87 8.66
N ASN A 337 1.88 -16.13 9.04
CA ASN A 337 2.67 -15.31 9.96
C ASN A 337 1.91 -15.08 11.28
N VAL A 338 1.32 -16.15 11.81
CA VAL A 338 0.30 -16.12 12.87
C VAL A 338 0.85 -16.05 14.30
N SER A 339 2.17 -15.97 14.46
CA SER A 339 2.81 -15.96 15.79
C SER A 339 2.37 -14.73 16.62
N PRO A 340 2.16 -14.87 17.94
CA PRO A 340 1.67 -13.78 18.79
C PRO A 340 2.66 -12.63 19.01
N TRP A 341 3.93 -12.79 18.62
CA TRP A 341 4.94 -11.73 18.66
C TRP A 341 5.08 -10.96 17.33
N ILE A 342 4.37 -11.37 16.28
CA ILE A 342 4.33 -10.70 14.97
C ILE A 342 3.10 -9.80 14.88
N VAL A 343 3.23 -8.62 14.26
CA VAL A 343 2.09 -7.81 13.79
C VAL A 343 1.70 -8.26 12.39
N THR A 344 0.65 -9.07 12.27
CA THR A 344 0.21 -9.67 11.00
C THR A 344 -0.78 -8.76 10.29
N VAL A 345 -0.50 -8.42 9.04
CA VAL A 345 -1.22 -7.37 8.30
C VAL A 345 -1.99 -7.95 7.11
N GLY A 346 -3.31 -7.81 7.12
CA GLY A 346 -4.16 -8.07 5.96
C GLY A 346 -4.28 -6.87 5.01
N GLY A 347 -4.83 -7.10 3.83
CA GLY A 347 -4.89 -6.14 2.73
C GLY A 347 -6.24 -5.46 2.61
N SER A 348 -6.21 -4.17 2.28
CA SER A 348 -7.43 -3.40 2.01
C SER A 348 -7.27 -2.41 0.85
N THR A 349 -8.39 -2.02 0.24
CA THR A 349 -8.40 -1.01 -0.82
C THR A 349 -8.22 0.40 -0.26
N ILE A 350 -7.82 1.32 -1.13
CA ILE A 350 -7.94 2.76 -0.90
C ILE A 350 -9.05 3.32 -1.78
N ASP A 351 -9.39 4.59 -1.61
CA ASP A 351 -10.39 5.28 -2.42
C ASP A 351 -9.87 5.72 -3.80
N ARG A 352 -8.83 5.06 -4.33
CA ARG A 352 -8.29 5.28 -5.67
C ARG A 352 -8.35 3.99 -6.49
N GLU A 353 -8.80 4.16 -7.72
CA GLU A 353 -8.84 3.11 -8.73
C GLU A 353 -8.23 3.59 -10.04
N PHE A 354 -7.71 2.63 -10.82
CA PHE A 354 -7.29 2.84 -12.20
C PHE A 354 -8.29 2.16 -13.11
N THR A 355 -9.27 2.92 -13.59
CA THR A 355 -10.44 2.39 -14.28
C THR A 355 -10.25 2.40 -15.79
N SER A 356 -10.74 1.35 -16.43
CA SER A 356 -10.91 1.22 -17.88
C SER A 356 -12.29 0.63 -18.12
N TYR A 357 -13.17 1.35 -18.81
CA TYR A 357 -14.51 0.87 -19.12
C TYR A 357 -14.49 0.10 -20.44
N VAL A 358 -15.25 -1.00 -20.47
CA VAL A 358 -15.55 -1.75 -21.69
C VAL A 358 -16.95 -1.38 -22.12
N ALA A 359 -17.08 -0.88 -23.34
CA ALA A 359 -18.38 -0.59 -23.95
C ALA A 359 -18.64 -1.60 -25.07
N LEU A 360 -19.73 -2.34 -24.93
CA LEU A 360 -20.15 -3.37 -25.87
C LEU A 360 -21.11 -2.78 -26.91
N GLY A 361 -21.22 -3.40 -28.09
CA GLY A 361 -22.08 -2.92 -29.18
C GLY A 361 -23.57 -2.89 -28.83
N ASN A 362 -23.99 -3.61 -27.78
CA ASN A 362 -25.34 -3.54 -27.21
C ASN A 362 -25.53 -2.38 -26.21
N LYS A 363 -24.62 -1.38 -26.20
CA LYS A 363 -24.63 -0.19 -25.34
C LYS A 363 -24.43 -0.47 -23.85
N LYS A 364 -24.03 -1.69 -23.45
CA LYS A 364 -23.62 -1.95 -22.06
C LYS A 364 -22.23 -1.39 -21.81
N HIS A 365 -22.08 -0.67 -20.69
CA HIS A 365 -20.80 -0.17 -20.19
C HIS A 365 -20.43 -0.92 -18.91
N LEU A 366 -19.32 -1.64 -18.96
CA LEU A 366 -18.79 -2.45 -17.86
C LEU A 366 -17.57 -1.76 -17.27
N LYS A 367 -17.49 -1.70 -15.95
CA LYS A 367 -16.37 -1.05 -15.25
C LYS A 367 -15.28 -2.10 -15.05
N GLY A 368 -14.10 -1.87 -15.63
CA GLY A 368 -12.92 -2.67 -15.35
C GLY A 368 -11.76 -1.88 -14.77
N ALA A 369 -10.69 -2.59 -14.46
CA ALA A 369 -9.43 -2.04 -13.97
C ALA A 369 -8.27 -2.31 -14.94
N SER A 370 -7.35 -1.37 -15.04
CA SER A 370 -6.18 -1.49 -15.92
C SER A 370 -5.14 -0.42 -15.62
N LEU A 371 -3.88 -0.71 -15.90
CA LEU A 371 -2.77 0.25 -15.99
C LEU A 371 -2.04 0.14 -17.33
N SER A 372 -2.75 -0.25 -18.39
CA SER A 372 -2.15 -0.25 -19.72
C SER A 372 -1.64 1.13 -20.11
N SER A 373 -0.38 1.19 -20.54
CA SER A 373 0.24 2.40 -21.07
C SER A 373 -0.25 2.72 -22.50
N ARG A 374 -0.95 1.78 -23.15
CA ARG A 374 -1.52 1.91 -24.48
C ARG A 374 -3.04 2.02 -24.37
N ALA A 375 -3.66 2.73 -25.32
CA ALA A 375 -5.11 2.86 -25.42
C ALA A 375 -5.56 2.58 -26.85
N LEU A 376 -6.79 2.08 -27.00
CA LEU A 376 -7.47 2.09 -28.29
C LEU A 376 -7.89 3.52 -28.64
N PRO A 377 -8.05 3.85 -29.94
CA PRO A 377 -8.68 5.10 -30.35
C PRO A 377 -10.06 5.25 -29.69
N SER A 378 -10.37 6.47 -29.23
CA SER A 378 -11.62 6.75 -28.54
C SER A 378 -12.81 6.42 -29.42
N GLU A 379 -13.82 5.74 -28.84
CA GLU A 379 -15.11 5.43 -29.49
C GLU A 379 -15.01 4.59 -30.77
N LYS A 380 -13.83 4.03 -31.06
CA LYS A 380 -13.65 3.11 -32.18
C LYS A 380 -13.92 1.68 -31.74
N PHE A 381 -15.00 1.11 -32.26
CA PHE A 381 -15.35 -0.29 -32.04
C PHE A 381 -14.49 -1.25 -32.85
N TYR A 382 -14.13 -2.36 -32.23
CA TYR A 382 -13.39 -3.46 -32.83
C TYR A 382 -14.18 -4.76 -32.68
N PRO A 383 -14.04 -5.73 -33.61
CA PRO A 383 -14.64 -7.04 -33.44
C PRO A 383 -14.14 -7.70 -32.16
N LEU A 384 -15.02 -8.42 -31.50
CA LEU A 384 -14.77 -9.14 -30.26
C LEU A 384 -14.70 -10.65 -30.55
N THR A 385 -13.82 -11.37 -29.87
CA THR A 385 -13.75 -12.84 -29.95
C THR A 385 -13.37 -13.43 -28.60
N SER A 386 -13.89 -14.62 -28.26
CA SER A 386 -13.41 -15.34 -27.07
C SER A 386 -12.13 -16.13 -27.38
N GLY A 387 -11.39 -16.46 -26.32
CA GLY A 387 -10.29 -17.41 -26.40
C GLY A 387 -10.73 -18.79 -26.90
N ALA A 388 -11.91 -19.28 -26.49
CA ALA A 388 -12.47 -20.54 -26.98
C ALA A 388 -12.73 -20.53 -28.51
N ASP A 389 -13.28 -19.46 -29.06
CA ASP A 389 -13.53 -19.33 -30.50
C ASP A 389 -12.21 -19.19 -31.28
N ALA A 390 -11.23 -18.51 -30.67
CA ALA A 390 -9.89 -18.31 -31.19
C ALA A 390 -8.95 -19.51 -30.97
N LYS A 391 -9.46 -20.66 -30.54
CA LYS A 391 -8.65 -21.86 -30.22
C LYS A 391 -7.79 -22.33 -31.41
N ALA A 392 -6.52 -22.57 -31.12
CA ALA A 392 -5.58 -23.24 -32.01
C ALA A 392 -5.94 -24.72 -32.18
N ALA A 393 -5.67 -25.31 -33.36
CA ALA A 393 -6.11 -26.66 -33.71
C ALA A 393 -5.73 -27.75 -32.69
N LYS A 394 -4.55 -27.62 -32.05
CA LYS A 394 -4.01 -28.60 -31.09
C LYS A 394 -4.25 -28.25 -29.61
N ALA A 395 -4.96 -27.16 -29.33
CA ALA A 395 -5.19 -26.68 -27.97
C ALA A 395 -6.52 -27.20 -27.40
N SER A 396 -6.61 -27.33 -26.08
CA SER A 396 -7.88 -27.57 -25.39
C SER A 396 -8.70 -26.27 -25.36
N THR A 397 -10.03 -26.40 -25.29
CA THR A 397 -10.92 -25.23 -25.18
C THR A 397 -10.66 -24.46 -23.88
N SER A 398 -10.36 -25.17 -22.78
CA SER A 398 -10.03 -24.56 -21.48
C SER A 398 -8.74 -23.73 -21.55
N ASP A 399 -7.68 -24.25 -22.20
CA ASP A 399 -6.43 -23.52 -22.35
C ASP A 399 -6.58 -22.28 -23.23
N ALA A 400 -7.36 -22.39 -24.30
CA ALA A 400 -7.63 -21.28 -25.20
C ALA A 400 -8.51 -20.21 -24.54
N GLN A 401 -9.54 -20.62 -23.79
CA GLN A 401 -10.37 -19.73 -22.98
C GLN A 401 -9.55 -18.93 -21.95
N GLN A 402 -8.53 -19.57 -21.37
CA GLN A 402 -7.57 -18.92 -20.47
C GLN A 402 -6.42 -18.21 -21.19
N CYS A 403 -6.42 -18.23 -22.53
CA CYS A 403 -5.40 -17.62 -23.37
C CYS A 403 -3.97 -18.05 -22.98
N LYS A 404 -3.80 -19.34 -22.68
CA LYS A 404 -2.50 -19.92 -22.31
C LYS A 404 -1.51 -19.88 -23.47
N PRO A 405 -0.19 -19.95 -23.18
CA PRO A 405 0.83 -20.00 -24.23
C PRO A 405 0.57 -21.11 -25.25
N GLY A 406 0.60 -20.74 -26.54
CA GLY A 406 0.37 -21.66 -27.65
C GLY A 406 -1.10 -22.08 -27.89
N ALA A 407 -2.06 -21.56 -27.12
CA ALA A 407 -3.46 -22.01 -27.20
C ALA A 407 -4.33 -21.24 -28.22
N LEU A 408 -3.84 -20.11 -28.74
CA LEU A 408 -4.59 -19.19 -29.61
C LEU A 408 -4.12 -19.29 -31.07
N ASP A 409 -5.06 -19.26 -32.01
CA ASP A 409 -4.80 -19.13 -33.45
C ASP A 409 -4.70 -17.64 -33.83
N PRO A 410 -3.52 -17.14 -34.25
CA PRO A 410 -3.35 -15.73 -34.61
C PRO A 410 -4.27 -15.27 -35.73
N LYS A 411 -4.67 -16.15 -36.66
CA LYS A 411 -5.59 -15.79 -37.76
C LYS A 411 -6.98 -15.43 -37.25
N LYS A 412 -7.40 -16.02 -36.12
CA LYS A 412 -8.71 -15.77 -35.51
C LYS A 412 -8.72 -14.55 -34.60
N VAL A 413 -7.56 -14.17 -34.06
CA VAL A 413 -7.38 -13.09 -33.08
C VAL A 413 -6.98 -11.75 -33.71
N LYS A 414 -6.18 -11.77 -34.79
CA LYS A 414 -5.60 -10.56 -35.39
C LYS A 414 -6.64 -9.48 -35.66
N GLY A 415 -6.40 -8.28 -35.10
CA GLY A 415 -7.28 -7.11 -35.32
C GLY A 415 -8.51 -7.03 -34.42
N LYS A 416 -8.69 -7.98 -33.49
CA LYS A 416 -9.85 -8.08 -32.59
C LYS A 416 -9.51 -7.77 -31.14
N ILE A 417 -10.51 -7.43 -30.35
CA ILE A 417 -10.42 -7.47 -28.88
C ILE A 417 -10.64 -8.92 -28.45
N LEU A 418 -9.73 -9.47 -27.66
CA LEU A 418 -9.79 -10.85 -27.18
C LEU A 418 -10.37 -10.91 -25.76
N VAL A 419 -11.36 -11.78 -25.54
CA VAL A 419 -11.92 -12.07 -24.22
C VAL A 419 -11.29 -13.35 -23.66
N CYS A 420 -10.59 -13.22 -22.54
CA CYS A 420 -9.93 -14.32 -21.83
C CYS A 420 -10.53 -14.46 -20.43
N VAL A 421 -10.60 -15.68 -19.90
CA VAL A 421 -10.91 -15.93 -18.48
C VAL A 421 -9.60 -16.06 -17.70
N TRP A 422 -9.47 -15.33 -16.60
CA TRP A 422 -8.29 -15.43 -15.76
C TRP A 422 -8.26 -16.79 -15.04
N GLY A 423 -7.23 -17.58 -15.36
CA GLY A 423 -6.96 -18.87 -14.75
C GLY A 423 -5.71 -18.86 -13.86
N LYS A 424 -4.88 -19.90 -14.00
CA LYS A 424 -3.68 -20.09 -13.15
C LYS A 424 -2.44 -19.32 -13.60
N ILE A 425 -2.40 -18.83 -14.84
CA ILE A 425 -1.26 -18.05 -15.34
C ILE A 425 -1.37 -16.59 -14.88
N ALA A 426 -0.23 -15.92 -14.71
CA ALA A 426 -0.19 -14.51 -14.31
C ALA A 426 -0.99 -13.64 -15.30
N ARG A 427 -1.78 -12.66 -14.80
CA ARG A 427 -2.62 -11.78 -15.62
C ARG A 427 -1.83 -11.06 -16.72
N ALA A 428 -0.64 -10.61 -16.36
CA ALA A 428 0.42 -10.14 -17.24
C ALA A 428 0.71 -11.06 -18.44
N LYS A 429 0.89 -12.35 -18.17
CA LYS A 429 1.21 -13.39 -19.15
C LYS A 429 0.05 -13.62 -20.11
N VAL A 430 -1.19 -13.57 -19.61
CA VAL A 430 -2.40 -13.62 -20.45
C VAL A 430 -2.37 -12.47 -21.48
N GLY A 431 -2.08 -11.26 -21.01
CA GLY A 431 -1.94 -10.09 -21.89
C GLY A 431 -0.81 -10.24 -22.92
N GLU A 432 0.34 -10.78 -22.53
CA GLU A 432 1.42 -11.07 -23.47
C GLU A 432 0.97 -12.04 -24.57
N GLN A 433 0.26 -13.13 -24.23
CA GLN A 433 -0.23 -14.08 -25.24
C GLN A 433 -1.28 -13.47 -26.17
N ALA A 434 -2.16 -12.62 -25.65
CA ALA A 434 -3.12 -11.88 -26.46
C ALA A 434 -2.39 -10.96 -27.47
N ALA A 435 -1.35 -10.24 -27.02
CA ALA A 435 -0.54 -9.39 -27.90
C ALA A 435 0.20 -10.21 -28.97
N LEU A 436 0.82 -11.34 -28.59
CA LEU A 436 1.52 -12.23 -29.53
C LEU A 436 0.58 -12.83 -30.59
N ALA A 437 -0.67 -13.11 -30.22
CA ALA A 437 -1.70 -13.57 -31.16
C ALA A 437 -2.25 -12.46 -32.08
N GLY A 438 -1.84 -11.20 -31.88
CA GLY A 438 -2.24 -10.07 -32.73
C GLY A 438 -3.51 -9.35 -32.29
N ALA A 439 -3.96 -9.53 -31.04
CA ALA A 439 -5.11 -8.81 -30.50
C ALA A 439 -4.80 -7.30 -30.42
N VAL A 440 -5.81 -6.47 -30.71
CA VAL A 440 -5.70 -5.01 -30.54
C VAL A 440 -5.98 -4.58 -29.09
N GLY A 441 -6.69 -5.42 -28.33
CA GLY A 441 -6.97 -5.22 -26.92
C GLY A 441 -7.42 -6.53 -26.25
N MET A 442 -7.49 -6.53 -24.91
CA MET A 442 -7.90 -7.71 -24.14
C MET A 442 -8.91 -7.36 -23.05
N ILE A 443 -10.02 -8.09 -23.00
CA ILE A 443 -10.89 -8.13 -21.81
C ILE A 443 -10.49 -9.38 -21.03
N LEU A 444 -10.07 -9.18 -19.78
CA LEU A 444 -9.77 -10.28 -18.86
C LEU A 444 -10.93 -10.40 -17.88
N ALA A 445 -11.69 -11.49 -17.92
CA ALA A 445 -12.80 -11.75 -17.02
C ALA A 445 -12.36 -12.69 -15.89
N ASN A 446 -12.84 -12.48 -14.67
CA ASN A 446 -12.64 -13.42 -13.56
C ASN A 446 -13.42 -14.72 -13.77
N ASP A 447 -12.91 -15.82 -13.20
CA ASP A 447 -13.70 -17.03 -12.98
C ASP A 447 -14.58 -16.89 -11.73
N ILE A 448 -15.51 -17.84 -11.56
CA ILE A 448 -16.47 -17.83 -10.44
C ILE A 448 -15.78 -17.81 -9.07
N ARG A 449 -14.60 -18.44 -8.95
CA ARG A 449 -13.84 -18.50 -7.69
C ARG A 449 -13.27 -17.15 -7.29
N ARG A 450 -12.93 -16.30 -8.26
CA ARG A 450 -12.34 -14.97 -8.03
C ARG A 450 -13.35 -13.87 -7.97
N TRP A 451 -14.54 -14.07 -8.54
CA TRP A 451 -15.67 -13.14 -8.50
C TRP A 451 -15.25 -11.67 -8.69
N ASN A 452 -15.11 -10.90 -7.60
CA ASN A 452 -14.75 -9.47 -7.56
C ASN A 452 -13.26 -9.15 -7.36
N ASP A 453 -12.33 -10.12 -7.49
CA ASP A 453 -10.89 -9.89 -7.43
C ASP A 453 -10.37 -9.17 -8.70
N VAL A 454 -10.63 -7.87 -8.80
CA VAL A 454 -10.28 -7.04 -9.95
C VAL A 454 -9.09 -6.16 -9.58
N ILE A 455 -7.96 -6.36 -10.25
CA ILE A 455 -6.69 -5.67 -9.98
C ILE A 455 -6.24 -4.90 -11.21
N ALA A 456 -5.80 -3.66 -11.01
CA ALA A 456 -5.21 -2.88 -12.09
C ALA A 456 -3.75 -3.28 -12.28
N ASP A 457 -3.45 -3.98 -13.36
CA ASP A 457 -2.06 -4.31 -13.75
C ASP A 457 -1.61 -3.51 -14.97
N PRO A 458 -0.32 -3.20 -15.08
CA PRO A 458 0.27 -2.84 -16.35
C PRO A 458 0.09 -3.96 -17.38
N HIS A 459 -0.19 -3.59 -18.62
CA HIS A 459 -0.32 -4.54 -19.74
C HIS A 459 0.50 -4.08 -20.96
N LEU A 460 0.86 -5.02 -21.84
CA LEU A 460 1.59 -4.78 -23.10
C LEU A 460 0.69 -4.30 -24.25
N LEU A 461 -0.63 -4.48 -24.10
CA LEU A 461 -1.68 -4.01 -25.00
C LEU A 461 -2.78 -3.32 -24.19
N PRO A 462 -3.69 -2.54 -24.83
CA PRO A 462 -4.90 -2.08 -24.17
C PRO A 462 -5.64 -3.26 -23.52
N ALA A 463 -5.94 -3.17 -22.24
CA ALA A 463 -6.57 -4.27 -21.51
C ALA A 463 -7.49 -3.75 -20.42
N SER A 464 -8.47 -4.55 -20.03
CA SER A 464 -9.39 -4.25 -18.93
C SER A 464 -9.75 -5.53 -18.20
N HIS A 465 -9.47 -5.57 -16.90
CA HIS A 465 -9.85 -6.65 -16.01
C HIS A 465 -11.24 -6.38 -15.43
N ILE A 466 -12.19 -7.31 -15.59
CA ILE A 466 -13.57 -7.20 -15.11
C ILE A 466 -13.91 -8.37 -14.17
N ASN A 467 -14.92 -8.17 -13.32
CA ASN A 467 -15.38 -9.21 -12.40
C ASN A 467 -16.11 -10.35 -13.13
N PHE A 468 -16.44 -11.40 -12.40
CA PHE A 468 -17.10 -12.59 -12.95
C PHE A 468 -18.47 -12.26 -13.58
N THR A 469 -19.31 -11.49 -12.88
CA THR A 469 -20.67 -11.16 -13.35
C THR A 469 -20.66 -10.34 -14.64
N ASP A 470 -19.77 -9.34 -14.75
CA ASP A 470 -19.58 -8.60 -15.99
C ASP A 470 -18.97 -9.50 -17.08
N GLY A 471 -18.11 -10.45 -16.70
CA GLY A 471 -17.57 -11.48 -17.59
C GLY A 471 -18.65 -12.37 -18.22
N GLU A 472 -19.57 -12.89 -17.42
CA GLU A 472 -20.72 -13.66 -17.90
C GLU A 472 -21.53 -12.85 -18.91
N PHE A 473 -21.80 -11.57 -18.61
CA PHE A 473 -22.49 -10.69 -19.54
C PHE A 473 -21.75 -10.54 -20.88
N VAL A 474 -20.41 -10.46 -20.87
CA VAL A 474 -19.61 -10.41 -22.10
C VAL A 474 -19.73 -11.71 -22.91
N PHE A 475 -19.73 -12.87 -22.25
CA PHE A 475 -19.91 -14.16 -22.93
C PHE A 475 -21.32 -14.35 -23.49
N ASP A 476 -22.35 -13.91 -22.77
CA ASP A 476 -23.72 -13.90 -23.26
C ASP A 476 -23.86 -12.99 -24.48
N TYR A 477 -23.24 -11.81 -24.43
CA TYR A 477 -23.22 -10.88 -25.56
C TYR A 477 -22.54 -11.48 -26.81
N LEU A 478 -21.39 -12.14 -26.63
CA LEU A 478 -20.67 -12.84 -27.70
C LEU A 478 -21.57 -13.88 -28.40
N ASN A 479 -22.41 -14.59 -27.65
CA ASN A 479 -23.33 -15.60 -28.18
C ASN A 479 -24.61 -15.01 -28.79
N SER A 480 -24.99 -13.79 -28.40
CA SER A 480 -26.23 -13.14 -28.83
C SER A 480 -26.19 -12.54 -30.25
N THR A 481 -25.00 -12.33 -30.83
CA THR A 481 -24.84 -11.69 -32.13
C THR A 481 -23.71 -12.31 -32.95
N LYS A 482 -23.85 -12.32 -34.29
CA LYS A 482 -22.79 -12.76 -35.22
C LYS A 482 -21.67 -11.74 -35.41
N THR A 483 -21.88 -10.50 -34.98
CA THR A 483 -20.92 -9.38 -35.13
C THR A 483 -20.71 -8.69 -33.78
N PRO A 484 -20.19 -9.39 -32.77
CA PRO A 484 -19.95 -8.78 -31.47
C PRO A 484 -18.84 -7.74 -31.59
N MET A 485 -19.09 -6.53 -31.08
CA MET A 485 -18.18 -5.40 -31.17
C MET A 485 -17.98 -4.82 -29.77
N ALA A 486 -16.78 -4.33 -29.50
CA ALA A 486 -16.50 -3.58 -28.27
C ALA A 486 -15.46 -2.50 -28.50
N TYR A 487 -15.42 -1.52 -27.61
CA TYR A 487 -14.23 -0.69 -27.40
C TYR A 487 -13.94 -0.58 -25.92
N MET A 488 -12.73 -0.10 -25.61
CA MET A 488 -12.29 0.13 -24.23
C MET A 488 -11.75 1.54 -24.09
N THR A 489 -12.15 2.22 -23.03
CA THR A 489 -11.70 3.58 -22.76
C THR A 489 -10.23 3.58 -22.34
N ARG A 490 -9.54 4.71 -22.56
CA ARG A 490 -8.26 4.96 -21.92
C ARG A 490 -8.37 4.85 -20.40
N VAL A 491 -7.32 4.35 -19.77
CA VAL A 491 -7.21 4.28 -18.30
C VAL A 491 -7.37 5.67 -17.69
N LYS A 492 -8.16 5.77 -16.62
CA LYS A 492 -8.31 6.98 -15.81
C LYS A 492 -7.97 6.69 -14.35
N THR A 493 -7.26 7.62 -13.70
CA THR A 493 -7.13 7.61 -12.24
C THR A 493 -8.37 8.25 -11.64
N GLN A 494 -9.13 7.49 -10.86
CA GLN A 494 -10.29 7.99 -10.09
C GLN A 494 -9.93 8.00 -8.61
N VAL A 495 -10.32 9.06 -7.91
CA VAL A 495 -10.13 9.21 -6.45
C VAL A 495 -11.48 9.53 -5.79
N GLY A 496 -11.62 9.17 -4.51
CA GLY A 496 -12.89 9.29 -3.79
C GLY A 496 -13.87 8.16 -4.08
N VAL A 497 -13.38 7.02 -4.58
CA VAL A 497 -14.19 5.83 -4.80
C VAL A 497 -14.74 5.31 -3.47
N LYS A 498 -16.00 4.90 -3.47
CA LYS A 498 -16.71 4.34 -2.33
C LYS A 498 -17.36 3.00 -2.70
N PRO A 499 -17.50 2.06 -1.75
CA PRO A 499 -16.97 2.11 -0.38
C PRO A 499 -15.43 1.98 -0.34
N ALA A 500 -14.78 2.64 0.62
CA ALA A 500 -13.34 2.51 0.86
C ALA A 500 -12.98 2.80 2.33
N PRO A 501 -12.17 1.95 2.99
CA PRO A 501 -11.55 0.75 2.45
C PRO A 501 -12.55 -0.41 2.37
N LEU A 502 -12.29 -1.33 1.45
CA LEU A 502 -12.81 -2.70 1.45
C LEU A 502 -11.70 -3.64 1.90
N VAL A 503 -12.02 -4.73 2.61
CA VAL A 503 -11.05 -5.82 2.75
C VAL A 503 -10.81 -6.39 1.35
N ALA A 504 -9.54 -6.51 0.95
CA ALA A 504 -9.18 -6.99 -0.37
C ALA A 504 -9.58 -8.46 -0.53
N PHE A 505 -10.03 -8.85 -1.73
CA PHE A 505 -10.50 -10.20 -2.02
C PHE A 505 -9.44 -11.25 -1.65
N PHE A 506 -8.23 -11.09 -2.19
CA PHE A 506 -7.10 -11.98 -1.97
C PHE A 506 -6.60 -12.00 -0.52
N SER A 507 -6.94 -11.02 0.33
CA SER A 507 -6.35 -10.95 1.67
C SER A 507 -6.70 -12.22 2.45
N SER A 508 -5.70 -12.96 2.91
CA SER A 508 -5.92 -14.17 3.69
C SER A 508 -6.72 -13.90 4.98
N ARG A 509 -7.48 -14.91 5.43
CA ARG A 509 -8.47 -14.80 6.51
C ARG A 509 -8.12 -15.67 7.70
N GLY A 510 -8.48 -15.21 8.88
CA GLY A 510 -8.56 -16.05 10.07
C GLY A 510 -9.62 -17.15 9.95
N PRO A 511 -9.74 -18.03 10.96
CA PRO A 511 -9.00 -18.03 12.23
C PRO A 511 -7.52 -18.38 12.07
N ASN A 512 -6.73 -18.09 13.10
CA ASN A 512 -5.38 -18.65 13.23
C ASN A 512 -5.50 -20.18 13.38
N VAL A 513 -4.91 -20.93 12.45
CA VAL A 513 -4.99 -22.41 12.43
C VAL A 513 -4.05 -23.08 13.43
N ILE A 514 -3.03 -22.37 13.91
CA ILE A 514 -2.06 -22.89 14.89
C ILE A 514 -2.60 -22.65 16.31
N GLU A 515 -2.96 -21.41 16.64
CA GLU A 515 -3.55 -21.07 17.94
C GLU A 515 -4.83 -20.22 17.77
N PRO A 516 -6.02 -20.85 17.69
CA PRO A 516 -7.29 -20.16 17.50
C PRO A 516 -7.67 -19.18 18.63
N ALA A 517 -7.05 -19.28 19.82
CA ALA A 517 -7.23 -18.28 20.88
C ALA A 517 -6.53 -16.94 20.60
N ILE A 518 -5.74 -16.84 19.53
CA ILE A 518 -5.12 -15.61 19.03
C ILE A 518 -5.76 -15.23 17.69
N LEU A 519 -6.49 -14.11 17.68
CA LEU A 519 -7.12 -13.59 16.47
C LEU A 519 -6.06 -13.16 15.45
N LYS A 520 -6.20 -13.61 14.19
CA LYS A 520 -5.43 -13.14 13.04
C LYS A 520 -6.34 -12.84 11.82
N PRO A 521 -5.95 -11.90 10.93
CA PRO A 521 -4.80 -10.98 11.06
C PRO A 521 -5.01 -10.01 12.23
N ASP A 522 -3.97 -9.24 12.61
CA ASP A 522 -4.09 -8.28 13.72
C ASP A 522 -4.75 -6.97 13.29
N ILE A 523 -4.46 -6.56 12.05
CA ILE A 523 -4.83 -5.26 11.49
C ILE A 523 -4.89 -5.36 9.96
N ILE A 524 -5.57 -4.43 9.31
CA ILE A 524 -5.45 -4.21 7.86
C ILE A 524 -4.95 -2.81 7.53
N ALA A 525 -4.28 -2.69 6.40
CA ALA A 525 -3.75 -1.45 5.87
C ALA A 525 -3.90 -1.39 4.34
N PRO A 526 -3.64 -0.22 3.70
CA PRO A 526 -3.65 -0.08 2.25
C PRO A 526 -2.75 -1.11 1.55
N GLY A 527 -3.35 -1.94 0.70
CA GLY A 527 -2.67 -3.04 0.00
C GLY A 527 -3.06 -3.20 -1.45
N VAL A 528 -3.95 -2.37 -1.98
CA VAL A 528 -4.41 -2.47 -3.37
C VAL A 528 -4.14 -1.14 -4.07
N ASN A 529 -3.66 -1.22 -5.32
CA ASN A 529 -3.32 -0.06 -6.15
C ASN A 529 -2.28 0.86 -5.50
N ILE A 530 -1.21 0.31 -4.90
CA ILE A 530 -0.18 1.10 -4.20
C ILE A 530 0.95 1.47 -5.15
N ILE A 531 1.20 2.78 -5.31
CA ILE A 531 2.36 3.30 -6.05
C ILE A 531 3.53 3.47 -5.10
N ALA A 532 4.64 2.78 -5.37
CA ALA A 532 5.91 2.97 -4.68
C ALA A 532 7.08 2.79 -5.67
N SER A 533 8.31 3.02 -5.21
CA SER A 533 9.50 2.88 -6.06
C SER A 533 9.61 1.46 -6.60
N TYR A 534 10.18 1.33 -7.79
CA TYR A 534 10.36 0.03 -8.42
C TYR A 534 11.74 -0.09 -9.06
N SER A 535 12.20 -1.33 -9.21
CA SER A 535 13.50 -1.60 -9.81
C SER A 535 13.48 -1.31 -11.31
N LYS A 536 14.52 -0.62 -11.80
CA LYS A 536 14.75 -0.44 -13.23
C LYS A 536 15.52 -1.60 -13.87
N ALA A 537 15.81 -2.68 -13.13
CA ALA A 537 16.30 -3.92 -13.74
C ALA A 537 15.19 -4.72 -14.43
N THR A 538 13.95 -4.62 -13.94
CA THR A 538 12.82 -5.41 -14.43
C THR A 538 11.82 -4.59 -15.24
N GLY A 539 10.97 -5.28 -16.01
CA GLY A 539 9.84 -4.70 -16.72
C GLY A 539 8.81 -4.10 -15.78
N ALA A 540 7.92 -3.22 -16.29
CA ALA A 540 6.76 -2.79 -15.51
C ALA A 540 5.77 -3.95 -15.25
N VAL A 541 5.87 -4.98 -16.07
CA VAL A 541 5.19 -6.26 -15.98
C VAL A 541 6.24 -7.35 -15.86
N ASP A 542 5.99 -8.38 -15.06
CA ASP A 542 6.88 -9.52 -14.88
C ASP A 542 6.83 -10.51 -16.07
N VAL A 543 7.25 -10.04 -17.24
CA VAL A 543 7.43 -10.83 -18.46
C VAL A 543 8.69 -10.39 -19.21
N MET A 544 9.43 -11.35 -19.77
CA MET A 544 10.71 -11.08 -20.46
C MET A 544 10.58 -10.17 -21.69
N SER A 545 9.40 -10.12 -22.31
CA SER A 545 9.09 -9.26 -23.44
C SER A 545 8.89 -7.79 -23.04
N ASP A 546 8.64 -7.48 -21.76
CA ASP A 546 8.47 -6.10 -21.32
C ASP A 546 9.82 -5.39 -21.18
N LYS A 547 10.13 -4.56 -22.17
CA LYS A 547 11.34 -3.72 -22.20
C LYS A 547 11.16 -2.37 -21.52
N ARG A 548 9.94 -2.01 -21.07
CA ARG A 548 9.70 -0.75 -20.36
C ARG A 548 10.42 -0.78 -19.01
N ARG A 549 10.99 0.35 -18.59
CA ARG A 549 11.60 0.53 -17.26
C ARG A 549 10.97 1.72 -16.57
N VAL A 550 10.31 1.48 -15.44
CA VAL A 550 9.56 2.49 -14.70
C VAL A 550 10.20 2.72 -13.32
N PRO A 551 10.39 3.98 -12.89
CA PRO A 551 10.93 4.27 -11.56
C PRO A 551 9.93 3.99 -10.42
N PHE A 552 8.64 3.91 -10.75
CA PHE A 552 7.55 3.61 -9.85
C PHE A 552 6.63 2.59 -10.51
N ASN A 553 6.03 1.72 -9.71
CA ASN A 553 5.04 0.75 -10.19
C ASN A 553 3.86 0.63 -9.22
N VAL A 554 2.74 0.11 -9.71
CA VAL A 554 1.56 -0.22 -8.91
C VAL A 554 1.57 -1.69 -8.60
N LEU A 555 1.49 -2.04 -7.32
CA LEU A 555 1.33 -3.42 -6.88
C LEU A 555 0.13 -3.56 -5.93
N ALA A 556 -0.36 -4.79 -5.81
CA ALA A 556 -1.38 -5.18 -4.86
C ALA A 556 -0.95 -6.44 -4.09
N GLY A 557 -1.22 -6.47 -2.79
CA GLY A 557 -0.88 -7.56 -1.90
C GLY A 557 -0.86 -7.15 -0.43
N THR A 558 -0.93 -8.12 0.46
CA THR A 558 -0.58 -7.93 1.88
C THR A 558 0.88 -7.49 2.04
N SER A 559 1.74 -7.83 1.07
CA SER A 559 3.10 -7.30 0.92
C SER A 559 3.18 -5.78 0.80
N MET A 560 2.16 -5.11 0.28
CA MET A 560 2.11 -3.64 0.25
C MET A 560 1.49 -3.07 1.52
N SER A 561 0.67 -3.87 2.23
CA SER A 561 0.03 -3.46 3.49
C SER A 561 0.99 -3.52 4.68
N CYS A 562 1.82 -4.58 4.73
CA CYS A 562 2.89 -4.78 5.71
C CYS A 562 3.79 -3.53 5.88
N PRO A 563 4.41 -2.97 4.82
CA PRO A 563 5.27 -1.80 4.94
C PRO A 563 4.51 -0.52 5.31
N HIS A 564 3.19 -0.41 5.04
CA HIS A 564 2.42 0.71 5.58
C HIS A 564 2.38 0.66 7.12
N VAL A 565 2.16 -0.52 7.70
CA VAL A 565 2.16 -0.68 9.15
C VAL A 565 3.58 -0.50 9.71
N ALA A 566 4.62 -1.05 9.05
CA ALA A 566 6.01 -0.85 9.46
C ALA A 566 6.42 0.63 9.44
N GLY A 567 6.00 1.38 8.43
CA GLY A 567 6.23 2.82 8.36
C GLY A 567 5.56 3.59 9.50
N VAL A 568 4.36 3.18 9.93
CA VAL A 568 3.68 3.77 11.11
C VAL A 568 4.37 3.37 12.40
N VAL A 569 4.82 2.13 12.52
CA VAL A 569 5.63 1.66 13.66
C VAL A 569 6.90 2.50 13.79
N GLY A 570 7.56 2.84 12.68
CA GLY A 570 8.72 3.71 12.68
C GLY A 570 8.45 5.05 13.37
N LEU A 571 7.35 5.72 13.01
CA LEU A 571 6.93 6.97 13.64
C LEU A 571 6.58 6.82 15.12
N ILE A 572 5.90 5.72 15.49
CA ILE A 572 5.55 5.44 16.89
C ILE A 572 6.82 5.22 17.70
N LYS A 573 7.81 4.47 17.18
CA LYS A 573 9.12 4.28 17.81
C LYS A 573 9.88 5.60 17.98
N THR A 574 9.80 6.51 17.01
CA THR A 574 10.42 7.84 17.17
C THR A 574 9.82 8.67 18.30
N LEU A 575 8.50 8.55 18.53
CA LEU A 575 7.80 9.23 19.62
C LEU A 575 7.95 8.51 20.97
N HIS A 576 7.97 7.18 20.93
CA HIS A 576 7.95 6.31 22.09
C HIS A 576 9.07 5.25 22.00
N PRO A 577 10.34 5.67 22.08
CA PRO A 577 11.49 4.77 21.84
C PRO A 577 11.57 3.61 22.85
N THR A 578 11.02 3.79 24.04
CA THR A 578 11.01 2.80 25.13
C THR A 578 9.83 1.84 25.09
N TRP A 579 8.86 2.02 24.18
CA TRP A 579 7.74 1.09 24.08
C TRP A 579 8.20 -0.27 23.54
N SER A 580 7.70 -1.32 24.20
CA SER A 580 7.90 -2.70 23.78
C SER A 580 7.23 -2.96 22.43
N PRO A 581 7.63 -4.02 21.71
CA PRO A 581 6.91 -4.45 20.51
C PRO A 581 5.43 -4.71 20.75
N ALA A 582 5.08 -5.28 21.91
CA ALA A 582 3.69 -5.56 22.29
C ALA A 582 2.88 -4.29 22.55
N ALA A 583 3.46 -3.28 23.21
CA ALA A 583 2.81 -1.99 23.45
C ALA A 583 2.49 -1.27 22.12
N ILE A 584 3.42 -1.30 21.16
CA ILE A 584 3.22 -0.71 19.83
C ILE A 584 2.14 -1.47 19.05
N ARG A 585 2.19 -2.81 19.03
CA ARG A 585 1.12 -3.65 18.44
C ARG A 585 -0.23 -3.29 19.05
N SER A 586 -0.29 -3.19 20.38
CA SER A 586 -1.49 -2.82 21.09
C SER A 586 -2.01 -1.45 20.68
N ALA A 587 -1.15 -0.43 20.61
CA ALA A 587 -1.56 0.91 20.23
C ALA A 587 -2.15 0.97 18.81
N ILE A 588 -1.57 0.23 17.88
CA ILE A 588 -2.07 0.11 16.49
C ILE A 588 -3.43 -0.59 16.47
N MET A 589 -3.56 -1.74 17.14
CA MET A 589 -4.78 -2.53 17.15
C MET A 589 -5.94 -1.78 17.83
N THR A 590 -5.71 -1.25 19.04
CA THR A 590 -6.81 -0.72 19.86
C THR A 590 -7.38 0.60 19.33
N THR A 591 -6.63 1.32 18.50
CA THR A 591 -7.02 2.60 17.92
C THR A 591 -7.53 2.52 16.48
N ALA A 592 -7.48 1.32 15.86
CA ALA A 592 -7.94 1.04 14.51
C ALA A 592 -9.41 1.45 14.29
N ARG A 593 -9.90 1.47 13.05
CA ARG A 593 -11.33 1.71 12.73
C ARG A 593 -11.96 0.51 12.01
N ILE A 594 -13.23 0.24 12.27
CA ILE A 594 -14.01 -0.82 11.59
C ILE A 594 -15.01 -0.26 10.56
N ARG A 595 -14.88 1.04 10.26
CA ARG A 595 -15.79 1.78 9.38
C ARG A 595 -15.07 2.34 8.18
N ASP A 596 -15.80 2.46 7.09
CA ASP A 596 -15.32 3.04 5.84
C ASP A 596 -15.31 4.58 5.87
N GLY A 597 -14.93 5.21 4.76
CA GLY A 597 -14.95 6.66 4.58
C GLY A 597 -16.35 7.28 4.67
N SER A 598 -17.39 6.50 4.40
CA SER A 598 -18.81 6.89 4.52
C SER A 598 -19.36 6.69 5.93
N ARG A 599 -18.52 6.21 6.88
CA ARG A 599 -18.88 5.86 8.26
C ARG A 599 -19.77 4.61 8.38
N GLU A 600 -19.92 3.87 7.30
CA GLU A 600 -20.61 2.59 7.28
C GLU A 600 -19.67 1.47 7.74
N ARG A 601 -20.22 0.29 8.04
CA ARG A 601 -19.38 -0.88 8.35
C ARG A 601 -18.53 -1.23 7.14
N MET A 602 -17.25 -1.49 7.39
CA MET A 602 -16.34 -1.92 6.33
C MET A 602 -16.83 -3.23 5.72
N LEU A 603 -16.85 -3.30 4.39
CA LEU A 603 -17.28 -4.48 3.67
C LEU A 603 -16.08 -5.34 3.26
N ASP A 604 -16.38 -6.59 2.97
CA ASP A 604 -15.48 -7.59 2.43
C ASP A 604 -15.69 -7.73 0.91
N ALA A 605 -14.65 -7.54 0.10
CA ALA A 605 -14.78 -7.64 -1.36
C ALA A 605 -15.21 -9.04 -1.85
N ALA A 606 -15.01 -10.08 -1.04
CA ALA A 606 -15.39 -11.45 -1.39
C ALA A 606 -16.89 -11.73 -1.24
N THR A 607 -17.60 -10.99 -0.37
CA THR A 607 -19.03 -11.23 -0.10
C THR A 607 -19.90 -9.99 -0.33
N MET A 608 -19.27 -8.81 -0.41
CA MET A 608 -19.92 -7.49 -0.35
C MET A 608 -20.81 -7.29 0.88
N GLN A 609 -20.54 -8.05 1.95
CA GLN A 609 -21.19 -7.93 3.26
C GLN A 609 -20.25 -7.30 4.29
N SER A 610 -20.77 -6.99 5.48
CA SER A 610 -19.95 -6.49 6.59
C SER A 610 -18.81 -7.46 6.89
N ALA A 611 -17.57 -6.97 6.79
CA ALA A 611 -16.39 -7.74 7.13
C ALA A 611 -16.38 -8.15 8.61
N THR A 612 -15.72 -9.25 8.91
CA THR A 612 -15.57 -9.77 10.27
C THR A 612 -14.16 -9.52 10.81
N PRO A 613 -13.92 -9.67 12.13
CA PRO A 613 -12.58 -9.66 12.70
C PRO A 613 -11.61 -10.68 12.08
N PHE A 614 -12.07 -11.78 11.47
CA PHE A 614 -11.15 -12.68 10.72
C PHE A 614 -10.67 -12.10 9.40
N ALA A 615 -11.33 -11.06 8.89
CA ALA A 615 -10.93 -10.35 7.68
C ALA A 615 -10.06 -9.13 8.02
N TYR A 616 -10.45 -8.34 9.02
CA TYR A 616 -9.78 -7.07 9.34
C TYR A 616 -8.97 -7.04 10.64
N GLY A 617 -9.00 -8.11 11.44
CA GLY A 617 -8.41 -8.14 12.78
C GLY A 617 -9.08 -7.16 13.72
N ALA A 618 -8.30 -6.20 14.22
CA ALA A 618 -8.81 -5.07 14.98
C ALA A 618 -9.47 -4.01 14.08
N GLY A 619 -9.15 -3.93 12.79
CA GLY A 619 -9.71 -2.99 11.82
C GLY A 619 -8.66 -2.36 10.92
N HIS A 620 -9.02 -1.28 10.24
CA HIS A 620 -8.09 -0.49 9.43
C HIS A 620 -7.27 0.47 10.29
N ILE A 621 -5.97 0.49 10.05
CA ILE A 621 -5.00 1.30 10.79
C ILE A 621 -5.38 2.80 10.84
N GLN A 622 -5.08 3.45 11.97
CA GLN A 622 -5.29 4.88 12.22
C GLN A 622 -4.02 5.51 12.84
N PRO A 623 -3.04 5.91 12.01
CA PRO A 623 -1.70 6.28 12.50
C PRO A 623 -1.70 7.38 13.57
N ASN A 624 -2.45 8.48 13.34
CA ASN A 624 -2.53 9.61 14.27
C ASN A 624 -3.13 9.26 15.63
N ARG A 625 -3.95 8.21 15.71
CA ARG A 625 -4.56 7.79 16.98
C ARG A 625 -3.66 6.84 17.76
N ALA A 626 -2.86 6.05 17.05
CA ALA A 626 -1.94 5.08 17.65
C ALA A 626 -0.81 5.73 18.46
N THR A 627 -0.55 7.03 18.31
CA THR A 627 0.48 7.74 19.10
C THR A 627 0.06 8.02 20.54
N ASP A 628 -1.24 8.11 20.79
CA ASP A 628 -1.81 8.41 22.10
C ASP A 628 -3.00 7.48 22.33
N PRO A 629 -2.75 6.17 22.53
CA PRO A 629 -3.80 5.18 22.67
C PRO A 629 -4.47 5.24 24.05
N GLY A 630 -3.90 5.97 25.02
CA GLY A 630 -4.31 5.97 26.42
C GLY A 630 -3.84 4.72 27.17
N LEU A 631 -4.33 3.54 26.77
CA LEU A 631 -3.94 2.25 27.37
C LEU A 631 -3.35 1.29 26.33
N VAL A 632 -2.42 0.45 26.77
CA VAL A 632 -1.85 -0.65 25.99
C VAL A 632 -1.89 -1.99 26.73
N TYR A 633 -2.03 -3.08 25.99
CA TYR A 633 -1.82 -4.45 26.44
C TYR A 633 -0.35 -4.80 26.24
N ASP A 634 0.47 -4.47 27.24
CA ASP A 634 1.90 -4.71 27.22
C ASP A 634 2.22 -6.18 27.60
N LEU A 635 3.36 -6.69 27.13
CA LEU A 635 3.85 -8.05 27.39
C LEU A 635 5.36 -8.01 27.62
N SER A 636 5.84 -8.83 28.56
CA SER A 636 7.25 -9.17 28.68
C SER A 636 7.59 -10.44 27.88
N ILE A 637 8.88 -10.77 27.81
CA ILE A 637 9.32 -12.04 27.23
C ILE A 637 8.80 -13.25 28.04
N ASP A 638 8.69 -13.10 29.37
CA ASP A 638 8.13 -14.15 30.23
C ASP A 638 6.67 -14.44 29.92
N ASP A 639 5.88 -13.44 29.51
CA ASP A 639 4.50 -13.67 29.07
C ASP A 639 4.45 -14.55 27.81
N TYR A 640 5.42 -14.40 26.90
CA TYR A 640 5.55 -15.27 25.72
C TYR A 640 5.99 -16.69 26.10
N PHE A 641 6.89 -16.86 27.06
CA PHE A 641 7.24 -18.18 27.58
C PHE A 641 6.06 -18.88 28.24
N HIS A 642 5.27 -18.18 29.06
CA HIS A 642 4.04 -18.73 29.63
C HIS A 642 3.03 -19.14 28.54
N PHE A 643 2.92 -18.36 27.46
CA PHE A 643 2.09 -18.71 26.31
C PHE A 643 2.58 -20.00 25.64
N LEU A 644 3.88 -20.11 25.36
CA LEU A 644 4.46 -21.30 24.73
C LEU A 644 4.28 -22.54 25.63
N CYS A 645 4.52 -22.41 26.94
CA CYS A 645 4.22 -23.46 27.92
C CYS A 645 2.76 -23.92 27.84
N ALA A 646 1.81 -22.98 27.78
CA ALA A 646 0.38 -23.27 27.73
C ALA A 646 -0.06 -23.88 26.39
N HIS A 647 0.65 -23.58 25.30
CA HIS A 647 0.41 -24.13 23.98
C HIS A 647 0.93 -25.58 23.85
N GLY A 648 1.95 -25.96 24.62
CA GLY A 648 2.45 -27.34 24.68
C GLY A 648 3.97 -27.49 24.69
N TYR A 649 4.73 -26.39 24.61
CA TYR A 649 6.19 -26.44 24.66
C TYR A 649 6.65 -26.73 26.10
N ASN A 650 7.56 -27.70 26.29
CA ASN A 650 8.01 -28.11 27.61
C ASN A 650 9.12 -27.20 28.18
N GLU A 651 9.38 -27.31 29.48
CA GLU A 651 10.39 -26.50 30.19
C GLU A 651 11.80 -26.64 29.59
N THR A 652 12.16 -27.84 29.12
CA THR A 652 13.45 -28.11 28.47
C THR A 652 13.62 -27.28 27.20
N THR A 653 12.57 -27.21 26.36
CA THR A 653 12.56 -26.38 25.16
C THR A 653 12.62 -24.89 25.53
N ILE A 654 11.82 -24.42 26.47
CA ILE A 654 11.80 -23.00 26.88
C ILE A 654 13.16 -22.57 27.45
N LYS A 655 13.85 -23.45 28.19
CA LYS A 655 15.18 -23.19 28.73
C LYS A 655 16.22 -22.88 27.65
N LEU A 656 16.03 -23.35 26.42
CA LEU A 656 16.93 -23.01 25.30
C LEU A 656 16.81 -21.55 24.85
N PHE A 657 15.69 -20.89 25.14
CA PHE A 657 15.41 -19.49 24.76
C PHE A 657 15.62 -18.50 25.90
N SER A 658 15.84 -18.97 27.13
CA SER A 658 15.92 -18.14 28.34
C SER A 658 17.26 -18.30 29.04
N ASN A 659 17.92 -17.18 29.33
CA ASN A 659 19.13 -17.15 30.16
C ASN A 659 18.86 -17.48 31.63
N LYS A 660 17.59 -17.61 32.02
CA LYS A 660 17.16 -17.98 33.38
C LYS A 660 16.27 -19.22 33.32
N PRO A 661 16.32 -20.12 34.33
CA PRO A 661 15.37 -21.22 34.42
C PRO A 661 13.93 -20.68 34.41
N HIS A 662 13.13 -21.09 33.41
CA HIS A 662 11.71 -20.77 33.33
C HIS A 662 10.90 -22.01 33.67
N LYS A 663 9.97 -21.89 34.63
CA LYS A 663 9.12 -23.00 35.08
C LYS A 663 7.74 -22.85 34.44
N CYS A 664 7.30 -23.85 33.69
CA CYS A 664 5.99 -23.85 33.07
C CYS A 664 4.93 -24.07 34.15
N SER A 665 4.09 -23.07 34.40
CA SER A 665 2.92 -23.24 35.27
C SER A 665 1.90 -24.18 34.60
N LYS A 666 1.39 -25.17 35.34
CA LYS A 666 0.46 -26.18 34.83
C LYS A 666 -0.94 -25.64 34.44
N SER A 667 -1.26 -24.37 34.72
CA SER A 667 -2.64 -23.84 34.59
C SER A 667 -2.69 -22.39 34.07
N PHE A 668 -2.24 -22.17 32.84
CA PHE A 668 -2.45 -20.90 32.14
C PHE A 668 -3.38 -21.10 30.93
N PRO A 669 -4.65 -20.64 30.98
CA PRO A 669 -5.52 -20.69 29.81
C PRO A 669 -5.02 -19.76 28.71
N LEU A 670 -4.83 -20.25 27.49
CA LEU A 670 -4.36 -19.46 26.33
C LEU A 670 -5.23 -18.23 26.07
N ALA A 671 -6.54 -18.31 26.33
CA ALA A 671 -7.45 -17.17 26.25
C ALA A 671 -7.07 -16.00 27.18
N ASN A 672 -6.28 -16.23 28.25
CA ASN A 672 -5.75 -15.21 29.16
C ASN A 672 -4.48 -14.53 28.67
N PHE A 673 -3.87 -14.99 27.57
CA PHE A 673 -2.73 -14.30 26.98
C PHE A 673 -3.07 -12.83 26.75
N ASN A 674 -2.20 -11.91 27.18
CA ASN A 674 -2.52 -10.49 27.30
C ASN A 674 -2.50 -9.77 25.94
N TYR A 675 -3.30 -10.27 25.00
CA TYR A 675 -3.39 -9.82 23.63
C TYR A 675 -4.46 -8.71 23.47
N PRO A 676 -4.29 -7.75 22.55
CA PRO A 676 -5.25 -6.67 22.31
C PRO A 676 -6.59 -7.09 21.68
N SER A 677 -6.77 -8.39 21.42
CA SER A 677 -8.05 -9.02 21.06
C SER A 677 -8.39 -10.14 22.03
N ILE A 678 -9.65 -10.55 22.03
CA ILE A 678 -10.14 -11.62 22.90
C ILE A 678 -10.78 -12.68 22.02
N ALA A 679 -10.16 -13.85 21.93
CA ALA A 679 -10.74 -15.00 21.24
C ALA A 679 -10.93 -16.18 22.21
N VAL A 680 -12.10 -16.82 22.14
CA VAL A 680 -12.42 -18.05 22.87
C VAL A 680 -12.97 -19.04 21.84
N PRO A 681 -12.12 -19.95 21.33
CA PRO A 681 -12.49 -20.85 20.23
C PRO A 681 -13.42 -21.98 20.67
N ASN A 682 -13.55 -22.22 21.98
CA ASN A 682 -14.36 -23.29 22.55
C ASN A 682 -15.23 -22.75 23.69
N LEU A 683 -16.34 -22.10 23.36
CA LEU A 683 -17.32 -21.63 24.34
C LEU A 683 -18.43 -22.67 24.52
N GLY A 684 -18.25 -23.56 25.50
CA GLY A 684 -19.28 -24.51 25.92
C GLY A 684 -20.40 -23.87 26.74
N SER A 685 -21.18 -24.70 27.47
CA SER A 685 -22.34 -24.24 28.26
C SER A 685 -21.98 -23.46 29.54
N LYS A 686 -20.76 -23.64 30.05
CA LYS A 686 -20.29 -22.98 31.28
C LYS A 686 -19.70 -21.60 30.98
N PRO A 687 -19.84 -20.62 31.89
CA PRO A 687 -19.20 -19.33 31.73
C PRO A 687 -17.68 -19.44 31.64
N VAL A 688 -17.08 -18.70 30.70
CA VAL A 688 -15.62 -18.59 30.56
C VAL A 688 -15.17 -17.24 31.10
N VAL A 689 -14.14 -17.24 31.95
CA VAL A 689 -13.55 -16.03 32.52
C VAL A 689 -12.18 -15.78 31.89
N VAL A 690 -12.05 -14.64 31.22
CA VAL A 690 -10.80 -14.16 30.61
C VAL A 690 -10.23 -13.01 31.44
N THR A 691 -8.94 -13.06 31.75
CA THR A 691 -8.23 -11.98 32.43
C THR A 691 -7.35 -11.22 31.46
N ARG A 692 -7.30 -9.89 31.59
CA ARG A 692 -6.40 -9.00 30.85
C ARG A 692 -5.73 -8.01 31.79
N LYS A 693 -4.60 -7.47 31.35
CA LYS A 693 -3.82 -6.43 32.02
C LYS A 693 -3.58 -5.29 31.05
N VAL A 694 -3.91 -4.07 31.45
CA VAL A 694 -3.66 -2.87 30.65
C VAL A 694 -2.75 -1.93 31.42
N LYS A 695 -1.83 -1.29 30.70
CA LYS A 695 -0.88 -0.30 31.18
C LYS A 695 -1.28 1.07 30.68
N ASN A 696 -1.33 2.05 31.57
CA ASN A 696 -1.58 3.43 31.18
C ASN A 696 -0.32 4.04 30.57
N VAL A 697 -0.42 4.53 29.34
CA VAL A 697 0.66 5.25 28.64
C VAL A 697 0.31 6.72 28.39
N GLY A 698 -0.89 7.15 28.79
CA GLY A 698 -1.34 8.53 28.75
C GLY A 698 -1.38 9.18 30.13
N LYS A 699 -1.94 10.39 30.19
CA LYS A 699 -2.15 11.12 31.45
C LYS A 699 -3.02 10.32 32.43
N PRO A 700 -2.92 10.57 33.75
CA PRO A 700 -3.83 9.99 34.74
C PRO A 700 -5.30 10.17 34.35
N GLY A 701 -6.14 9.17 34.61
CA GLY A 701 -7.52 9.19 34.15
C GLY A 701 -8.33 7.96 34.56
N ASN A 702 -9.64 8.06 34.35
CA ASN A 702 -10.60 7.00 34.64
C ASN A 702 -11.16 6.44 33.33
N TYR A 703 -11.01 5.14 33.12
CA TYR A 703 -11.53 4.46 31.93
C TYR A 703 -12.75 3.63 32.29
N THR A 704 -13.86 3.83 31.57
CA THR A 704 -15.08 3.01 31.69
C THR A 704 -15.16 1.96 30.58
N ALA A 705 -15.55 0.74 30.93
CA ALA A 705 -15.75 -0.34 29.98
C ALA A 705 -17.12 -0.27 29.30
N TYR A 706 -17.12 -0.37 27.97
CA TYR A 706 -18.29 -0.50 27.13
C TYR A 706 -18.19 -1.79 26.32
N VAL A 707 -19.27 -2.56 26.28
CA VAL A 707 -19.29 -3.85 25.58
C VAL A 707 -20.40 -3.87 24.55
N LYS A 708 -20.06 -4.27 23.32
CA LYS A 708 -21.03 -4.77 22.36
C LYS A 708 -20.91 -6.29 22.39
N ALA A 709 -21.88 -6.93 23.02
CA ALA A 709 -21.87 -8.37 23.22
C ALA A 709 -22.03 -9.10 21.87
N PRO A 710 -21.31 -10.21 21.65
CA PRO A 710 -21.61 -11.13 20.55
C PRO A 710 -23.03 -11.68 20.63
N SER A 711 -23.59 -12.06 19.49
CA SER A 711 -24.90 -12.73 19.45
C SER A 711 -24.87 -13.99 20.32
N GLY A 712 -25.95 -14.28 21.04
CA GLY A 712 -26.05 -15.48 21.88
C GLY A 712 -25.21 -15.48 23.17
N VAL A 713 -24.46 -14.41 23.49
CA VAL A 713 -23.58 -14.36 24.68
C VAL A 713 -23.80 -13.10 25.51
N SER A 714 -23.93 -13.26 26.83
CA SER A 714 -23.82 -12.17 27.80
C SER A 714 -22.36 -11.93 28.15
N VAL A 715 -21.93 -10.66 28.16
CA VAL A 715 -20.54 -10.28 28.47
C VAL A 715 -20.51 -9.31 29.64
N TYR A 716 -19.75 -9.64 30.68
CA TYR A 716 -19.59 -8.81 31.88
C TYR A 716 -18.12 -8.46 32.10
N VAL A 717 -17.83 -7.22 32.53
CA VAL A 717 -16.47 -6.75 32.80
C VAL A 717 -16.35 -6.32 34.26
N LYS A 718 -15.31 -6.82 34.97
CA LYS A 718 -15.05 -6.50 36.37
C LYS A 718 -13.58 -6.10 36.59
N PRO A 719 -13.29 -4.91 37.16
CA PRO A 719 -14.24 -3.83 37.46
C PRO A 719 -14.78 -3.16 36.19
N LYS A 720 -15.86 -2.39 36.27
CA LYS A 720 -16.40 -1.61 35.13
C LYS A 720 -15.65 -0.30 34.87
N CYS A 721 -14.86 0.16 35.85
CA CYS A 721 -14.05 1.37 35.78
C CYS A 721 -12.62 1.06 36.26
N LEU A 722 -11.62 1.58 35.55
CA LEU A 722 -10.22 1.51 35.91
C LEU A 722 -9.68 2.92 36.13
N LYS A 723 -9.22 3.21 37.35
CA LYS A 723 -8.57 4.47 37.72
C LYS A 723 -7.06 4.30 37.65
N PHE A 724 -6.40 5.20 36.94
CA PHE A 724 -4.93 5.28 36.85
C PHE A 724 -4.48 6.64 37.38
N ASN A 725 -3.52 6.63 38.31
CA ASN A 725 -2.99 7.81 38.96
C ASN A 725 -1.69 8.31 38.31
N ARG A 726 -1.00 7.48 37.53
CA ARG A 726 0.26 7.83 36.85
C ARG A 726 0.48 7.06 35.55
N ILE A 727 1.40 7.54 34.72
CA ILE A 727 1.91 6.81 33.55
C ILE A 727 2.65 5.56 34.04
N GLY A 728 2.51 4.45 33.32
CA GLY A 728 3.15 3.16 33.61
C GLY A 728 2.40 2.29 34.62
N GLU A 729 1.35 2.80 35.26
CA GLU A 729 0.52 1.99 36.17
C GLU A 729 -0.26 0.92 35.37
N GLU A 730 -0.24 -0.31 35.89
CA GLU A 730 -0.94 -1.46 35.31
C GLU A 730 -2.17 -1.84 36.13
N LYS A 731 -3.26 -2.20 35.46
CA LYS A 731 -4.47 -2.73 36.12
C LYS A 731 -4.94 -3.99 35.41
N LYS A 732 -5.39 -4.95 36.20
CA LYS A 732 -6.04 -6.17 35.73
C LYS A 732 -7.56 -6.02 35.72
N PHE A 733 -8.21 -6.65 34.76
CA PHE A 733 -9.66 -6.79 34.72
C PHE A 733 -10.05 -8.17 34.19
N LYS A 734 -11.26 -8.60 34.53
CA LYS A 734 -11.85 -9.87 34.10
C LYS A 734 -13.01 -9.60 33.14
N ILE A 735 -13.10 -10.39 32.07
CA ILE A 735 -14.25 -10.49 31.18
C ILE A 735 -14.90 -11.85 31.42
N VAL A 736 -16.22 -11.88 31.62
CA VAL A 736 -16.99 -13.12 31.80
C VAL A 736 -17.91 -13.29 30.60
N PHE A 737 -17.73 -14.37 29.86
CA PHE A 737 -18.57 -14.80 28.75
C PHE A 737 -19.57 -15.83 29.24
N LYS A 738 -20.87 -15.52 29.23
CA LYS A 738 -21.94 -16.43 29.63
C LYS A 738 -22.87 -16.69 28.43
N PRO A 739 -22.91 -17.92 27.88
CA PRO A 739 -23.86 -18.28 26.82
C PRO A 739 -25.32 -18.07 27.25
N LYS A 740 -26.16 -17.61 26.34
CA LYS A 740 -27.61 -17.43 26.51
C LYS A 740 -28.37 -18.60 25.87
N GLY A 741 -28.34 -19.79 26.47
CA GLY A 741 -29.13 -20.95 26.00
C GLY A 741 -28.50 -21.76 24.84
N VAL A 742 -29.19 -22.84 24.44
CA VAL A 742 -28.71 -23.95 23.58
C VAL A 742 -28.97 -23.69 22.08
N GLU A 743 -28.82 -22.45 21.58
CA GLU A 743 -28.69 -22.30 20.13
C GLU A 743 -27.28 -22.78 19.73
N LYS A 744 -27.17 -24.10 19.47
CA LYS A 744 -26.01 -24.72 18.84
C LYS A 744 -25.84 -24.14 17.44
N ARG A 745 -25.17 -23.00 17.34
CA ARG A 745 -24.58 -22.55 16.09
C ARG A 745 -23.10 -22.84 16.19
N ASN A 746 -22.60 -23.81 15.42
CA ASN A 746 -21.16 -24.13 15.35
C ASN A 746 -20.35 -23.04 14.60
N ASP A 747 -20.79 -21.79 14.75
CA ASP A 747 -20.34 -20.61 14.03
C ASP A 747 -19.68 -19.63 15.00
N TYR A 748 -18.81 -18.80 14.44
CA TYR A 748 -18.19 -17.71 15.17
C TYR A 748 -19.15 -16.52 15.33
N VAL A 749 -19.21 -15.98 16.54
CA VAL A 749 -19.93 -14.75 16.88
C VAL A 749 -18.95 -13.66 17.30
N PHE A 750 -19.25 -12.42 16.92
CA PHE A 750 -18.33 -11.29 17.05
C PHE A 750 -18.89 -10.17 17.91
N GLY A 751 -18.02 -9.55 18.71
CA GLY A 751 -18.34 -8.41 19.57
C GLY A 751 -17.14 -7.50 19.75
N GLN A 752 -17.22 -6.60 20.73
CA GLN A 752 -16.10 -5.74 21.08
C GLN A 752 -16.17 -5.27 22.54
N LEU A 753 -15.01 -5.12 23.15
CA LEU A 753 -14.77 -4.39 24.39
C LEU A 753 -14.15 -3.03 24.04
N LYS A 754 -14.55 -1.97 24.73
CA LYS A 754 -13.96 -0.64 24.58
C LYS A 754 -13.77 0.00 25.95
N TRP A 755 -12.55 0.36 26.29
CA TRP A 755 -12.26 1.28 27.41
C TRP A 755 -12.22 2.72 26.91
N SER A 756 -12.82 3.64 27.66
CA SER A 756 -12.86 5.06 27.29
C SER A 756 -12.84 5.96 28.51
N ASP A 757 -12.02 7.00 28.45
CA ASP A 757 -11.96 8.12 29.40
C ASP A 757 -12.66 9.38 28.83
N GLY A 758 -13.35 9.25 27.69
CA GLY A 758 -14.01 10.33 26.96
C GLY A 758 -13.19 10.88 25.79
N LYS A 759 -11.86 10.68 25.81
CA LYS A 759 -10.93 11.09 24.74
C LYS A 759 -10.36 9.90 23.99
N HIS A 760 -9.85 8.92 24.72
CA HIS A 760 -9.25 7.70 24.20
C HIS A 760 -10.30 6.61 24.07
N PHE A 761 -10.14 5.75 23.06
CA PHE A 761 -11.06 4.64 22.81
C PHE A 761 -10.25 3.39 22.53
N VAL A 762 -9.96 2.63 23.58
CA VAL A 762 -9.13 1.41 23.54
C VAL A 762 -10.03 0.24 23.21
N ARG A 763 -10.16 -0.12 21.93
CA ARG A 763 -11.07 -1.16 21.45
C ARG A 763 -10.37 -2.51 21.26
N SER A 764 -10.95 -3.57 21.78
CA SER A 764 -10.55 -4.95 21.51
C SER A 764 -11.69 -5.72 20.83
N PRO A 765 -11.48 -6.36 19.67
CA PRO A 765 -12.47 -7.26 19.10
C PRO A 765 -12.63 -8.51 19.98
N ILE A 766 -13.86 -9.03 20.04
CA ILE A 766 -14.23 -10.26 20.72
C ILE A 766 -14.66 -11.27 19.66
N VAL A 767 -14.09 -12.48 19.71
CA VAL A 767 -14.40 -13.59 18.79
C VAL A 767 -14.68 -14.84 19.61
N LEU A 768 -15.89 -15.37 19.54
CA LEU A 768 -16.29 -16.57 20.29
C LEU A 768 -16.83 -17.60 19.32
N LYS A 769 -16.59 -18.88 19.56
CA LYS A 769 -17.24 -19.98 18.84
C LYS A 769 -18.00 -20.84 19.84
N HIS A 770 -19.29 -21.01 19.60
CA HIS A 770 -20.10 -21.93 20.41
C HIS A 770 -19.74 -23.37 20.06
N GLN A 771 -19.66 -24.22 21.09
CA GLN A 771 -19.54 -25.67 20.93
C GLN A 771 -20.89 -26.37 21.09
#